data_AF-A0A523M9U3-F1
#
_entry.id   AF-A0A523M9U3-F1
#
_cell.length_a   1.000
_cell.length_b   1.000
_cell.length_c   1.000
_cell.angle_alpha   90.00
_cell.angle_beta   90.00
_cell.angle_gamma   90.00
#
_symmetry.space_group_name_H-M   'P 1'
#
loop_
_entity.id
_entity.type
_entity.pdbx_description
1 polymer ?
#
loop_
_entity_poly.entity_id
_entity_poly.type
_entity_poly.pdbx_seq_one_letter_code
_entity_poly.pdbx_strand_id
1 'polypeptide(L)'
;MTLFHNVYASRNRYQLMFGARALVAVLGLLCGSVAVADMRERQDEAAFLARGGDYDTALAILAELRVEYPAEIALLYDEIVISVWAGNKGLALATADELVMDNTPLWVSAAVGKAARDLQRFDTAILWYESATRNNPADLDARLGLAMAHADAGQASDARAALKLTPPSVQKTTPVLLTSAYLFQREGMFIPAVNEYDRILAIEPNQSEALRGKIYALQELLLPVEALKMAQAHPGLMTDADMVRLEGDALALELRRAMQKPDEVYPYPAINLALAHIDDRLEQEPDGTPLAMQLRYDRVAGRTEALRTLEAINDYETMLEEGIEPPAYVHYAAARSYLARERPEEALQALETAEQLAPNNLEIQIEKFYAYISVSRYKEAIALADGLVDQLEPMIQEENSNVLKPNETRTRARIIASMGRAYADQLDEAQQMLVELLAEAPNNLSARYSLGNIYRYRGWEDRPLPEYSQVLTMDPQLLPARTSYAQAEIQRQEYPQANSELRAVQPLHPGHKSVMDLNEAWLLYRSWQLLVDVQWGDSSGDTFGSDQHEVNAWLFTQPVKDNFRFYLRTFDNYAEFVDGNDSRRRAAVGTEYRKGVWTARGEANWNRTDSGDVGFAGRVDYRINDQWSAGGALEIDSYATQLRADRVGIKSDIVTGDVRYGRDERYTAGAGVGIQHYDDGNTQLALLGDSSLRFINRFKYKLDGLANFSITTNSDGDATVYFAPESRAEVNVGVQNIWQQYRRYDAALTHRLSALAGINNQKNYGSDGIWTLAYELEWSINESVDLVGGASRGRRYYDGDPEDQTFFNLGLNARF
;
A
#
# COMPACT_ATOMS: atom_id res chain seq x y z
N MET A 1 59.47 -85.58 -6.49
CA MET A 1 58.60 -86.36 -7.38
C MET A 1 58.87 -85.88 -8.82
N THR A 2 59.85 -86.42 -9.55
CA THR A 2 59.73 -87.55 -10.53
C THR A 2 58.61 -87.31 -11.55
N LEU A 3 58.77 -87.32 -12.88
CA LEU A 3 59.64 -88.05 -13.84
C LEU A 3 59.56 -87.31 -15.21
N PHE A 4 60.64 -87.07 -16.00
CA PHE A 4 61.27 -87.96 -17.02
C PHE A 4 60.34 -88.28 -18.24
N HIS A 5 60.71 -88.35 -19.53
CA HIS A 5 61.91 -88.80 -20.27
C HIS A 5 61.68 -88.40 -21.78
N ASN A 6 62.68 -87.89 -22.55
CA ASN A 6 63.51 -88.60 -23.58
C ASN A 6 62.73 -89.06 -24.87
N VAL A 7 63.21 -89.05 -26.14
CA VAL A 7 64.54 -89.33 -26.71
C VAL A 7 64.49 -89.18 -28.28
N TYR A 8 65.61 -88.73 -28.88
CA TYR A 8 66.24 -89.06 -30.20
C TYR A 8 65.50 -88.82 -31.55
N ALA A 9 66.05 -88.09 -32.54
CA ALA A 9 67.27 -88.22 -33.37
C ALA A 9 67.02 -88.83 -34.77
N SER A 10 67.27 -88.08 -35.86
CA SER A 10 68.40 -88.34 -36.79
C SER A 10 68.26 -87.66 -38.18
N ARG A 11 69.40 -87.09 -38.60
CA ARG A 11 70.01 -87.02 -39.95
C ARG A 11 69.31 -86.34 -41.15
N ASN A 12 69.82 -85.14 -41.45
CA ASN A 12 70.62 -84.78 -42.64
C ASN A 12 70.23 -85.36 -44.02
N ARG A 13 69.70 -84.51 -44.91
CA ARG A 13 70.42 -83.81 -46.00
C ARG A 13 69.39 -83.08 -46.86
N TYR A 14 69.64 -81.82 -47.20
CA TYR A 14 69.69 -81.27 -48.57
C TYR A 14 69.87 -79.75 -48.44
N GLN A 15 71.09 -79.30 -48.72
CA GLN A 15 71.38 -77.90 -49.03
C GLN A 15 70.64 -77.48 -50.30
N LEU A 16 70.48 -76.15 -50.45
CA LEU A 16 69.90 -75.38 -51.57
C LEU A 16 68.45 -74.91 -51.37
N MET A 17 68.21 -73.98 -50.43
CA MET A 17 67.18 -72.92 -50.54
C MET A 17 67.18 -71.92 -49.35
N PHE A 18 68.31 -71.24 -49.06
CA PHE A 18 68.31 -70.16 -48.03
C PHE A 18 69.07 -68.88 -48.44
N GLY A 19 69.30 -68.67 -49.74
CA GLY A 19 69.90 -67.44 -50.28
C GLY A 19 68.92 -66.31 -50.61
N ALA A 20 67.60 -66.54 -50.58
CA ALA A 20 66.61 -65.58 -51.09
C ALA A 20 65.70 -64.93 -50.00
N ARG A 21 65.78 -65.36 -48.73
CA ARG A 21 64.97 -64.77 -47.63
C ARG A 21 65.68 -63.66 -46.83
N ALA A 22 67.01 -63.57 -46.90
CA ALA A 22 67.76 -62.51 -46.23
C ALA A 22 67.75 -61.18 -47.02
N LEU A 23 67.66 -61.21 -48.35
CA LEU A 23 67.66 -59.98 -49.18
C LEU A 23 66.29 -59.26 -49.17
N VAL A 24 65.17 -59.99 -49.08
CA VAL A 24 63.82 -59.40 -49.00
C VAL A 24 63.53 -58.83 -47.60
N ALA A 25 64.10 -59.40 -46.54
CA ALA A 25 64.01 -58.83 -45.20
C ALA A 25 64.81 -57.52 -45.08
N VAL A 26 65.99 -57.42 -45.70
CA VAL A 26 66.83 -56.21 -45.66
C VAL A 26 66.29 -55.09 -46.56
N LEU A 27 65.71 -55.40 -47.73
CA LEU A 27 65.02 -54.42 -48.59
C LEU A 27 63.67 -53.95 -48.01
N GLY A 28 62.93 -54.83 -47.32
CA GLY A 28 61.71 -54.45 -46.57
C GLY A 28 62.00 -53.56 -45.36
N LEU A 29 63.11 -53.78 -44.66
CA LEU A 29 63.59 -52.93 -43.56
C LEU A 29 64.09 -51.56 -44.05
N LEU A 30 64.72 -51.49 -45.22
CA LEU A 30 65.19 -50.22 -45.82
C LEU A 30 64.04 -49.39 -46.39
N CYS A 31 63.07 -49.97 -47.11
CA CYS A 31 61.88 -49.24 -47.59
C CYS A 31 60.94 -48.82 -46.44
N GLY A 32 60.80 -49.64 -45.40
CA GLY A 32 60.05 -49.25 -44.19
C GLY A 32 60.71 -48.09 -43.43
N SER A 33 62.04 -48.03 -43.39
CA SER A 33 62.76 -46.93 -42.71
C SER A 33 62.65 -45.58 -43.42
N VAL A 34 62.52 -45.56 -44.75
CA VAL A 34 62.37 -44.33 -45.54
C VAL A 34 60.95 -43.78 -45.45
N ALA A 35 59.92 -44.64 -45.50
CA ALA A 35 58.52 -44.22 -45.35
C ALA A 35 58.21 -43.67 -43.94
N VAL A 36 58.79 -44.26 -42.89
CA VAL A 36 58.63 -43.76 -41.51
C VAL A 36 59.37 -42.44 -41.27
N ALA A 37 60.48 -42.20 -41.99
CA ALA A 37 61.20 -40.93 -41.91
C ALA A 37 60.42 -39.79 -42.60
N ASP A 38 59.84 -40.06 -43.77
CA ASP A 38 59.00 -39.12 -44.53
C ASP A 38 57.71 -38.76 -43.77
N MET A 39 57.05 -39.74 -43.15
CA MET A 39 55.89 -39.50 -42.27
C MET A 39 56.23 -38.57 -41.10
N ARG A 40 57.36 -38.81 -40.42
CA ARG A 40 57.79 -37.98 -39.28
C ARG A 40 58.13 -36.55 -39.70
N GLU A 41 58.76 -36.36 -40.85
CA GLU A 41 59.08 -35.02 -41.37
C GLU A 41 57.81 -34.21 -41.67
N ARG A 42 56.82 -34.83 -42.31
CA ARG A 42 55.51 -34.21 -42.56
C ARG A 42 54.69 -33.99 -41.27
N GLN A 43 54.79 -34.89 -40.29
CA GLN A 43 54.17 -34.72 -38.98
C GLN A 43 54.80 -33.55 -38.21
N ASP A 44 56.13 -33.43 -38.22
CA ASP A 44 56.84 -32.30 -37.62
C ASP A 44 56.52 -30.97 -38.32
N GLU A 45 56.34 -30.99 -39.65
CA GLU A 45 55.86 -29.84 -40.43
C GLU A 45 54.46 -29.40 -39.99
N ALA A 46 53.52 -30.34 -39.85
CA ALA A 46 52.17 -30.04 -39.34
C ALA A 46 52.22 -29.44 -37.93
N ALA A 47 53.03 -30.01 -37.03
CA ALA A 47 53.20 -29.48 -35.68
C ALA A 47 53.84 -28.08 -35.68
N PHE A 48 54.76 -27.80 -36.59
CA PHE A 48 55.39 -26.48 -36.75
C PHE A 48 54.38 -25.44 -37.25
N LEU A 49 53.59 -25.77 -38.28
CA LEU A 49 52.55 -24.89 -38.83
C LEU A 49 51.48 -24.56 -37.78
N ALA A 50 51.03 -25.56 -37.02
CA ALA A 50 50.07 -25.34 -35.93
C ALA A 50 50.64 -24.41 -34.85
N ARG A 51 51.92 -24.55 -34.48
CA ARG A 51 52.58 -23.61 -33.55
C ARG A 51 52.73 -22.20 -34.13
N GLY A 52 52.77 -22.07 -35.45
CA GLY A 52 52.74 -20.79 -36.17
C GLY A 52 51.35 -20.18 -36.33
N GLY A 53 50.28 -20.88 -35.91
CA GLY A 53 48.89 -20.44 -36.02
C GLY A 53 48.17 -20.83 -37.32
N ASP A 54 48.84 -21.56 -38.22
CA ASP A 54 48.25 -22.07 -39.46
C ASP A 54 47.65 -23.46 -39.23
N TYR A 55 46.50 -23.46 -38.54
CA TYR A 55 45.85 -24.71 -38.11
C TYR A 55 45.19 -25.47 -39.26
N ASP A 56 44.66 -24.78 -40.26
CA ASP A 56 43.96 -25.41 -41.39
C ASP A 56 44.94 -26.23 -42.24
N THR A 57 46.12 -25.69 -42.52
CA THR A 57 47.15 -26.40 -43.29
C THR A 57 47.74 -27.56 -42.48
N ALA A 58 47.97 -27.37 -41.17
CA ALA A 58 48.43 -28.43 -40.29
C ALA A 58 47.45 -29.62 -40.22
N LEU A 59 46.16 -29.35 -40.08
CA LEU A 59 45.13 -30.39 -40.05
C LEU A 59 44.96 -31.08 -41.41
N ALA A 60 45.14 -30.37 -42.53
CA ALA A 60 45.15 -30.98 -43.86
C ALA A 60 46.29 -31.99 -44.03
N ILE A 61 47.51 -31.65 -43.60
CA ILE A 61 48.66 -32.55 -43.63
C ILE A 61 48.41 -33.79 -42.75
N LEU A 62 47.86 -33.60 -41.55
CA LEU A 62 47.53 -34.73 -40.66
C LEU A 62 46.44 -35.62 -41.23
N ALA A 63 45.42 -35.07 -41.89
CA ALA A 63 44.38 -35.85 -42.54
C ALA A 63 44.95 -36.74 -43.65
N GLU A 64 45.89 -36.23 -44.47
CA GLU A 64 46.60 -37.03 -45.47
C GLU A 64 47.45 -38.14 -44.83
N LEU A 65 48.24 -37.80 -43.80
CA LEU A 65 49.06 -38.77 -43.08
C LEU A 65 48.23 -39.86 -42.39
N ARG A 66 47.03 -39.54 -41.89
CA ARG A 66 46.11 -40.52 -41.31
C ARG A 66 45.58 -41.54 -42.31
N VAL A 67 45.47 -41.17 -43.59
CA VAL A 67 45.09 -42.11 -44.67
C VAL A 67 46.27 -42.99 -45.06
N GLU A 68 47.47 -42.42 -45.14
CA GLU A 68 48.69 -43.15 -45.49
C GLU A 68 49.17 -44.09 -44.37
N TYR A 69 48.98 -43.71 -43.11
CA TYR A 69 49.47 -44.40 -41.92
C TYR A 69 48.36 -44.60 -40.86
N PRO A 70 47.30 -45.37 -41.15
CA PRO A 70 46.12 -45.48 -40.28
C PRO A 70 46.36 -46.18 -38.93
N ALA A 71 47.52 -46.83 -38.76
CA ALA A 71 47.89 -47.50 -37.51
C ALA A 71 48.75 -46.63 -36.56
N GLU A 72 49.15 -45.42 -36.98
CA GLU A 72 50.04 -44.56 -36.20
C GLU A 72 49.25 -43.65 -35.25
N ILE A 73 49.22 -44.03 -33.96
CA ILE A 73 48.41 -43.34 -32.95
C ILE A 73 48.91 -41.92 -32.64
N ALA A 74 50.19 -41.62 -32.90
CA ALA A 74 50.75 -40.29 -32.68
C ALA A 74 50.07 -39.22 -33.55
N LEU A 75 49.61 -39.59 -34.76
CA LEU A 75 48.89 -38.69 -35.66
C LEU A 75 47.51 -38.30 -35.09
N LEU A 76 46.84 -39.23 -34.40
CA LEU A 76 45.57 -38.94 -33.70
C LEU A 76 45.78 -37.96 -32.55
N TYR A 77 46.88 -38.09 -31.81
CA TYR A 77 47.22 -37.19 -30.71
C TYR A 77 47.43 -35.75 -31.18
N ASP A 78 48.22 -35.58 -32.24
CA ASP A 78 48.49 -34.25 -32.80
C ASP A 78 47.22 -33.65 -33.43
N GLU A 79 46.40 -34.44 -34.12
CA GLU A 79 45.14 -33.98 -34.70
C GLU A 79 44.17 -33.49 -33.62
N ILE A 80 44.03 -34.23 -32.50
CA ILE A 80 43.17 -33.81 -31.39
C ILE A 80 43.63 -32.47 -30.83
N VAL A 81 44.92 -32.34 -30.50
CA VAL A 81 45.43 -31.15 -29.83
C VAL A 81 45.41 -29.93 -30.75
N ILE A 82 45.79 -30.10 -32.03
CA ILE A 82 45.73 -29.04 -33.03
C ILE A 82 44.27 -28.67 -33.30
N SER A 83 43.34 -29.62 -33.32
CA SER A 83 41.89 -29.34 -33.46
C SER A 83 41.36 -28.53 -32.29
N VAL A 84 41.81 -28.81 -31.05
CA VAL A 84 41.47 -27.98 -29.88
C VAL A 84 42.04 -26.56 -30.00
N TRP A 85 43.28 -26.41 -30.48
CA TRP A 85 43.88 -25.08 -30.72
C TRP A 85 43.19 -24.30 -31.83
N ALA A 86 42.75 -24.99 -32.90
CA ALA A 86 41.98 -24.44 -34.00
C ALA A 86 40.53 -24.05 -33.61
N GLY A 87 40.10 -24.38 -32.39
CA GLY A 87 38.71 -24.22 -31.96
C GLY A 87 37.74 -25.25 -32.54
N ASN A 88 38.23 -26.22 -33.32
CA ASN A 88 37.42 -27.31 -33.88
C ASN A 88 37.23 -28.44 -32.85
N LYS A 89 36.53 -28.11 -31.76
CA LYS A 89 36.28 -29.01 -30.62
C LYS A 89 35.49 -30.26 -31.03
N GLY A 90 34.65 -30.16 -32.06
CA GLY A 90 33.86 -31.27 -32.60
C GLY A 90 34.74 -32.33 -33.25
N LEU A 91 35.69 -31.91 -34.08
CA LEU A 91 36.70 -32.81 -34.67
C LEU A 91 37.57 -33.44 -33.59
N ALA A 92 38.03 -32.65 -32.61
CA ALA A 92 38.84 -33.17 -31.50
C ALA A 92 38.12 -34.31 -30.74
N LEU A 93 36.81 -34.19 -30.50
CA LEU A 93 36.03 -35.27 -29.86
C LEU A 93 35.82 -36.46 -30.78
N ALA A 94 35.53 -36.23 -32.07
CA ALA A 94 35.32 -37.32 -33.02
C ALA A 94 36.60 -38.16 -33.19
N THR A 95 37.77 -37.52 -33.30
CA THR A 95 39.06 -38.22 -33.34
C THR A 95 39.35 -38.94 -32.01
N ALA A 96 38.92 -38.40 -30.88
CA ALA A 96 39.12 -39.04 -29.58
C ALA A 96 38.34 -40.34 -29.40
N ASP A 97 37.25 -40.57 -30.15
CA ASP A 97 36.49 -41.82 -30.12
C ASP A 97 37.31 -43.04 -30.64
N GLU A 98 38.39 -42.78 -31.39
CA GLU A 98 39.32 -43.81 -31.87
C GLU A 98 40.39 -44.20 -30.83
N LEU A 99 40.46 -43.48 -29.70
CA LEU A 99 41.47 -43.69 -28.67
C LEU A 99 40.99 -44.59 -27.53
N VAL A 100 41.93 -45.33 -26.94
CA VAL A 100 41.70 -46.07 -25.69
C VAL A 100 42.13 -45.20 -24.51
N MET A 101 41.15 -44.71 -23.75
CA MET A 101 41.30 -43.69 -22.71
C MET A 101 42.41 -43.96 -21.68
N ASP A 102 42.61 -45.21 -21.26
CA ASP A 102 43.63 -45.58 -20.26
C ASP A 102 45.07 -45.54 -20.81
N ASN A 103 45.25 -45.63 -22.13
CA ASN A 103 46.55 -45.62 -22.81
C ASN A 103 46.92 -44.26 -23.43
N THR A 104 46.01 -43.28 -23.33
CA THR A 104 46.19 -41.95 -23.92
C THR A 104 47.12 -41.08 -23.04
N PRO A 105 48.10 -40.37 -23.62
CA PRO A 105 48.95 -39.45 -22.88
C PRO A 105 48.15 -38.33 -22.19
N LEU A 106 48.60 -37.94 -21.00
CA LEU A 106 48.00 -36.89 -20.16
C LEU A 106 47.58 -35.63 -20.93
N TRP A 107 48.49 -35.07 -21.74
CA TRP A 107 48.28 -33.82 -22.47
C TRP A 107 47.18 -33.95 -23.55
N VAL A 108 47.01 -35.14 -24.14
CA VAL A 108 45.92 -35.45 -25.07
C VAL A 108 44.62 -35.63 -24.28
N SER A 109 44.62 -36.43 -23.21
CA SER A 109 43.43 -36.63 -22.37
C SER A 109 42.89 -35.31 -21.81
N ALA A 110 43.77 -34.41 -21.36
CA ALA A 110 43.39 -33.08 -20.88
C ALA A 110 42.81 -32.19 -22.01
N ALA A 111 43.34 -32.29 -23.24
CA ALA A 111 42.82 -31.58 -24.40
C ALA A 111 41.41 -32.08 -24.80
N VAL A 112 41.20 -33.40 -24.81
CA VAL A 112 39.88 -34.00 -25.06
C VAL A 112 38.90 -33.61 -23.96
N GLY A 113 39.30 -33.68 -22.69
CA GLY A 113 38.50 -33.25 -21.55
C GLY A 113 38.07 -31.78 -21.67
N LYS A 114 38.99 -30.91 -22.10
CA LYS A 114 38.71 -29.49 -22.35
C LYS A 114 37.70 -29.30 -23.47
N ALA A 115 37.91 -29.97 -24.61
CA ALA A 115 36.99 -29.91 -25.75
C ALA A 115 35.58 -30.42 -25.39
N ALA A 116 35.50 -31.50 -24.62
CA ALA A 116 34.25 -32.08 -24.13
C ALA A 116 33.49 -31.11 -23.24
N ARG A 117 34.18 -30.49 -22.27
CA ARG A 117 33.60 -29.50 -21.36
C ARG A 117 33.10 -28.27 -22.11
N ASP A 118 33.90 -27.74 -23.02
CA ASP A 118 33.53 -26.58 -23.85
C ASP A 118 32.31 -26.85 -24.74
N LEU A 119 32.08 -28.11 -25.15
CA LEU A 119 30.91 -28.56 -25.89
C LEU A 119 29.75 -29.02 -24.97
N GLN A 120 29.84 -28.72 -23.68
CA GLN A 120 28.86 -29.08 -22.65
C GLN A 120 28.60 -30.60 -22.51
N ARG A 121 29.54 -31.44 -22.96
CA ARG A 121 29.51 -32.90 -22.76
C ARG A 121 30.22 -33.25 -21.45
N PHE A 122 29.62 -32.88 -20.32
CA PHE A 122 30.28 -32.92 -19.02
C PHE A 122 30.67 -34.32 -18.57
N ASP A 123 29.82 -35.34 -18.79
CA ASP A 123 30.16 -36.73 -18.44
C ASP A 123 31.40 -37.22 -19.20
N THR A 124 31.49 -36.89 -20.49
CA THR A 124 32.66 -37.21 -21.31
C THR A 124 33.90 -36.47 -20.81
N ALA A 125 33.75 -35.18 -20.47
CA ALA A 125 34.85 -34.37 -19.93
C ALA A 125 35.40 -34.97 -18.63
N ILE A 126 34.50 -35.35 -17.72
CA ILE A 126 34.84 -35.97 -16.43
C ILE A 126 35.64 -37.25 -16.67
N LEU A 127 35.16 -38.17 -17.51
CA LEU A 127 35.86 -39.44 -17.78
C LEU A 127 37.29 -39.22 -18.31
N TRP A 128 37.47 -38.29 -19.26
CA TRP A 128 38.78 -37.98 -19.82
C TRP A 128 39.72 -37.33 -18.80
N TYR A 129 39.21 -36.44 -17.95
CA TYR A 129 39.98 -35.83 -16.87
C TYR A 129 40.27 -36.80 -15.70
N GLU A 130 39.37 -37.74 -15.39
CA GLU A 130 39.62 -38.83 -14.44
C GLU A 130 40.71 -39.76 -14.95
N SER A 131 40.71 -40.10 -16.24
CA SER A 131 41.82 -40.86 -16.84
C SER A 131 43.15 -40.10 -16.75
N ALA A 132 43.14 -38.82 -17.11
CA ALA A 132 44.31 -37.93 -17.01
C ALA A 132 44.88 -37.90 -15.58
N THR A 133 44.02 -37.74 -14.58
CA THR A 133 44.42 -37.67 -13.17
C THR A 133 44.77 -39.02 -12.55
N ARG A 134 44.25 -40.15 -13.07
CA ARG A 134 44.71 -41.51 -12.70
C ARG A 134 46.16 -41.75 -13.14
N ASN A 135 46.48 -41.35 -14.37
CA ASN A 135 47.80 -41.55 -14.98
C ASN A 135 48.86 -40.60 -14.41
N ASN A 136 48.48 -39.38 -14.02
CA ASN A 136 49.34 -38.45 -13.30
C ASN A 136 48.59 -37.72 -12.19
N PRO A 137 48.54 -38.28 -10.98
CA PRO A 137 47.84 -37.66 -9.86
C PRO A 137 48.44 -36.35 -9.37
N ALA A 138 49.62 -35.92 -9.82
CA ALA A 138 50.20 -34.65 -9.41
C ALA A 138 49.94 -33.51 -10.41
N ASP A 139 49.37 -33.82 -11.57
CA ASP A 139 49.13 -32.83 -12.63
C ASP A 139 48.07 -31.82 -12.21
N LEU A 140 48.42 -30.54 -12.24
CA LEU A 140 47.54 -29.47 -11.79
C LEU A 140 46.42 -29.21 -12.80
N ASP A 141 46.75 -29.10 -14.08
CA ASP A 141 45.80 -28.70 -15.13
C ASP A 141 44.70 -29.75 -15.32
N ALA A 142 45.03 -31.04 -15.29
CA ALA A 142 44.04 -32.11 -15.33
C ALA A 142 43.13 -32.12 -14.10
N ARG A 143 43.65 -31.80 -12.91
CA ARG A 143 42.84 -31.71 -11.67
C ARG A 143 41.91 -30.51 -11.67
N LEU A 144 42.38 -29.35 -12.12
CA LEU A 144 41.55 -28.15 -12.23
C LEU A 144 40.48 -28.35 -13.31
N GLY A 145 40.85 -28.94 -14.45
CA GLY A 145 39.90 -29.36 -15.49
C GLY A 145 38.82 -30.31 -14.98
N LEU A 146 39.20 -31.32 -14.20
CA LEU A 146 38.27 -32.25 -13.54
C LEU A 146 37.32 -31.51 -12.59
N ALA A 147 37.86 -30.65 -11.73
CA ALA A 147 37.05 -29.89 -10.78
C ALA A 147 36.04 -28.97 -11.50
N MET A 148 36.46 -28.28 -12.56
CA MET A 148 35.57 -27.44 -13.35
C MET A 148 34.51 -28.26 -14.10
N ALA A 149 34.86 -29.43 -14.64
CA ALA A 149 33.91 -30.32 -15.32
C ALA A 149 32.83 -30.84 -14.36
N HIS A 150 33.20 -31.24 -13.13
CA HIS A 150 32.23 -31.57 -12.09
C HIS A 150 31.37 -30.37 -11.68
N ALA A 151 31.96 -29.17 -11.57
CA ALA A 151 31.22 -27.95 -11.24
C ALA A 151 30.17 -27.62 -12.30
N ASP A 152 30.53 -27.75 -13.58
CA ASP A 152 29.62 -27.53 -14.70
C ASP A 152 28.51 -28.60 -14.79
N ALA A 153 28.82 -29.84 -14.40
CA ALA A 153 27.85 -30.94 -14.27
C ALA A 153 26.90 -30.83 -13.05
N GLY A 154 27.07 -29.81 -12.19
CA GLY A 154 26.30 -29.67 -10.94
C GLY A 154 26.76 -30.61 -9.81
N GLN A 155 27.90 -31.28 -9.97
CA GLN A 155 28.48 -32.23 -9.01
C GLN A 155 29.44 -31.51 -8.03
N ALA A 156 28.88 -30.62 -7.21
CA ALA A 156 29.61 -29.75 -6.30
C ALA A 156 30.53 -30.51 -5.30
N SER A 157 30.09 -31.66 -4.78
CA SER A 157 30.89 -32.49 -3.87
C SER A 157 32.17 -33.00 -4.54
N ASP A 158 32.05 -33.46 -5.78
CA ASP A 158 33.15 -34.06 -6.53
C ASP A 158 34.12 -33.00 -7.03
N ALA A 159 33.59 -31.83 -7.44
CA ALA A 159 34.40 -30.65 -7.75
C ALA A 159 35.29 -30.22 -6.57
N ARG A 160 34.71 -30.14 -5.36
CA ARG A 160 35.47 -29.86 -4.13
C ARG A 160 36.50 -30.94 -3.82
N ALA A 161 36.14 -32.21 -4.00
CA ALA A 161 37.06 -33.32 -3.78
C ALA A 161 38.27 -33.24 -4.73
N ALA A 162 38.03 -32.96 -6.02
CA ALA A 162 39.08 -32.78 -7.01
C ALA A 162 40.03 -31.62 -6.66
N LEU A 163 39.48 -30.46 -6.24
CA LEU A 163 40.26 -29.31 -5.77
C LEU A 163 41.09 -29.62 -4.51
N LYS A 164 40.51 -30.32 -3.52
CA LYS A 164 41.20 -30.67 -2.27
C LYS A 164 42.42 -31.57 -2.49
N LEU A 165 42.40 -32.37 -3.56
CA LEU A 165 43.50 -33.27 -3.93
C LEU A 165 44.62 -32.56 -4.72
N THR A 166 44.52 -31.25 -4.98
CA THR A 166 45.64 -30.47 -5.55
C THR A 166 46.81 -30.40 -4.56
N PRO A 167 48.08 -30.39 -5.04
CA PRO A 167 49.25 -30.39 -4.17
C PRO A 167 49.25 -29.20 -3.18
N PRO A 168 49.57 -29.40 -1.89
CA PRO A 168 49.54 -28.32 -0.89
C PRO A 168 50.38 -27.09 -1.24
N SER A 169 51.48 -27.27 -1.99
CA SER A 169 52.37 -26.19 -2.44
C SER A 169 51.71 -25.24 -3.45
N VAL A 170 50.70 -25.69 -4.19
CA VAL A 170 50.03 -24.91 -5.24
C VAL A 170 48.61 -24.49 -4.86
N GLN A 171 48.07 -24.93 -3.73
CA GLN A 171 46.69 -24.59 -3.31
C GLN A 171 46.41 -23.09 -3.14
N LYS A 172 47.47 -22.26 -3.06
CA LYS A 172 47.36 -20.79 -2.96
C LYS A 172 47.79 -20.07 -4.24
N THR A 173 47.95 -20.77 -5.36
CA THR A 173 48.27 -20.14 -6.65
C THR A 173 47.00 -19.69 -7.37
N THR A 174 47.14 -18.69 -8.23
CA THR A 174 46.05 -18.09 -8.99
C THR A 174 45.15 -19.10 -9.71
N PRO A 175 45.66 -20.12 -10.43
CA PRO A 175 44.80 -21.10 -11.12
C PRO A 175 43.90 -21.91 -10.18
N VAL A 176 44.40 -22.31 -9.01
CA VAL A 176 43.61 -23.07 -8.02
C VAL A 176 42.54 -22.19 -7.40
N LEU A 177 42.91 -20.97 -7.01
CA LEU A 177 41.99 -20.01 -6.41
C LEU A 177 40.89 -19.59 -7.41
N LEU A 178 41.23 -19.41 -8.69
CA LEU A 178 40.25 -19.12 -9.75
C LEU A 178 39.24 -20.26 -9.91
N THR A 179 39.73 -21.50 -9.93
CA THR A 179 38.89 -22.68 -10.02
C THR A 179 37.98 -22.82 -8.79
N SER A 180 38.50 -22.48 -7.61
CA SER A 180 37.71 -22.45 -6.37
C SER A 180 36.64 -21.35 -6.41
N ALA A 181 36.99 -20.14 -6.86
CA ALA A 181 36.05 -19.03 -6.99
C ALA A 181 34.94 -19.35 -8.00
N TYR A 182 35.31 -19.94 -9.14
CA TYR A 182 34.37 -20.42 -10.16
C TYR A 182 33.38 -21.45 -9.62
N LEU A 183 33.87 -22.43 -8.86
CA LEU A 183 33.01 -23.42 -8.21
C LEU A 183 32.01 -22.74 -7.26
N PHE A 184 32.46 -21.82 -6.42
CA PHE A 184 31.57 -21.08 -5.52
C PHE A 184 30.51 -20.27 -6.29
N GLN A 185 30.87 -19.64 -7.41
CA GLN A 185 29.90 -18.95 -8.26
C GLN A 185 28.86 -19.91 -8.86
N ARG A 186 29.29 -21.10 -9.33
CA ARG A 186 28.36 -22.12 -9.87
C ARG A 186 27.38 -22.64 -8.83
N GLU A 187 27.76 -22.61 -7.56
CA GLU A 187 26.89 -22.98 -6.43
C GLU A 187 26.04 -21.81 -5.90
N GLY A 188 26.12 -20.61 -6.48
CA GLY A 188 25.44 -19.41 -5.97
C GLY A 188 26.02 -18.87 -4.65
N MET A 189 27.20 -19.34 -4.25
CA MET A 189 27.89 -18.95 -3.03
C MET A 189 28.80 -17.75 -3.27
N PHE A 190 28.22 -16.57 -3.46
CA PHE A 190 28.98 -15.39 -3.89
C PHE A 190 29.91 -14.80 -2.82
N ILE A 191 29.58 -14.90 -1.53
CA ILE A 191 30.48 -14.42 -0.45
C ILE A 191 31.81 -15.18 -0.45
N PRO A 192 31.84 -16.54 -0.42
CA PRO A 192 33.07 -17.29 -0.59
C PRO A 192 33.81 -17.02 -1.91
N ALA A 193 33.09 -16.81 -3.01
CA ALA A 193 33.71 -16.47 -4.30
C ALA A 193 34.48 -15.13 -4.22
N VAL A 194 33.87 -14.08 -3.63
CA VAL A 194 34.54 -12.79 -3.40
C VAL A 194 35.81 -12.95 -2.58
N ASN A 195 35.79 -13.77 -1.53
CA ASN A 195 36.98 -14.02 -0.72
C ASN A 195 38.11 -14.68 -1.52
N GLU A 196 37.80 -15.62 -2.42
CA GLU A 196 38.82 -16.23 -3.29
C GLU A 196 39.36 -15.23 -4.32
N TYR A 197 38.50 -14.36 -4.88
CA TYR A 197 38.96 -13.28 -5.74
C TYR A 197 39.85 -12.28 -5.01
N ASP A 198 39.53 -11.91 -3.76
CA ASP A 198 40.38 -11.04 -2.95
C ASP A 198 41.77 -11.64 -2.70
N ARG A 199 41.83 -12.97 -2.49
CA ARG A 199 43.11 -13.68 -2.36
C ARG A 199 43.91 -13.66 -3.64
N ILE A 200 43.26 -13.81 -4.80
CA ILE A 200 43.93 -13.70 -6.11
C ILE A 200 44.46 -12.28 -6.31
N LEU A 201 43.63 -11.26 -6.08
CA LEU A 201 43.98 -9.85 -6.30
C LEU A 201 45.07 -9.35 -5.32
N ALA A 202 45.21 -9.99 -4.16
CA ALA A 202 46.35 -9.75 -3.27
C ALA A 202 47.69 -10.27 -3.84
N ILE A 203 47.66 -11.27 -4.71
CA ILE A 203 48.85 -11.85 -5.38
C ILE A 203 49.08 -11.13 -6.72
N GLU A 204 48.04 -10.98 -7.52
CA GLU A 204 48.04 -10.39 -8.85
C GLU A 204 46.95 -9.30 -8.95
N PRO A 205 47.27 -8.04 -8.63
CA PRO A 205 46.27 -6.97 -8.54
C PRO A 205 45.49 -6.67 -9.83
N ASN A 206 46.06 -7.00 -10.99
CA ASN A 206 45.48 -6.72 -12.31
C ASN A 206 44.99 -8.00 -13.03
N GLN A 207 44.75 -9.08 -12.29
CA GLN A 207 44.29 -10.33 -12.88
C GLN A 207 42.84 -10.18 -13.37
N SER A 208 42.67 -10.12 -14.70
CA SER A 208 41.40 -9.80 -15.36
C SER A 208 40.23 -10.74 -15.01
N GLU A 209 40.42 -12.05 -14.98
CA GLU A 209 39.37 -13.01 -14.60
C GLU A 209 38.94 -12.84 -13.14
N ALA A 210 39.87 -12.55 -12.23
CA ALA A 210 39.55 -12.33 -10.82
C ALA A 210 38.81 -11.00 -10.61
N LEU A 211 39.24 -9.94 -11.27
CA LEU A 211 38.55 -8.64 -11.25
C LEU A 211 37.12 -8.78 -11.79
N ARG A 212 36.97 -9.41 -12.97
CA ARG A 212 35.67 -9.60 -13.63
C ARG A 212 34.75 -10.51 -12.81
N GLY A 213 35.28 -11.63 -12.30
CA GLY A 213 34.55 -12.55 -11.44
C GLY A 213 34.08 -11.89 -10.14
N LYS A 214 34.92 -11.05 -9.54
CA LYS A 214 34.55 -10.28 -8.34
C LYS A 214 33.45 -9.26 -8.63
N ILE A 215 33.54 -8.52 -9.72
CA ILE A 215 32.50 -7.56 -10.14
C ILE A 215 31.15 -8.27 -10.27
N TYR A 216 31.10 -9.42 -10.97
CA TYR A 216 29.86 -10.20 -11.08
C TYR A 216 29.37 -10.72 -9.73
N ALA A 217 30.26 -11.26 -8.89
CA ALA A 217 29.86 -11.75 -7.57
C ALA A 217 29.32 -10.63 -6.67
N LEU A 218 29.86 -9.41 -6.75
CA LEU A 218 29.34 -8.24 -6.03
C LEU A 218 27.95 -7.83 -6.55
N GLN A 219 27.73 -7.87 -7.86
CA GLN A 219 26.42 -7.60 -8.45
C GLN A 219 25.36 -8.59 -7.96
N GLU A 220 25.67 -9.89 -7.96
CA GLU A 220 24.77 -10.95 -7.46
C GLU A 220 24.51 -10.84 -5.95
N LEU A 221 25.43 -10.25 -5.19
CA LEU A 221 25.26 -9.93 -3.77
C LEU A 221 24.43 -8.66 -3.52
N LEU A 222 23.83 -8.06 -4.56
CA LEU A 222 23.11 -6.79 -4.49
C LEU A 222 23.99 -5.64 -3.97
N LEU A 223 25.28 -5.65 -4.36
CA LEU A 223 26.27 -4.59 -4.12
C LEU A 223 26.70 -3.91 -5.44
N PRO A 224 25.75 -3.34 -6.21
CA PRO A 224 26.02 -2.78 -7.54
C PRO A 224 26.88 -1.51 -7.48
N VAL A 225 26.86 -0.75 -6.38
CA VAL A 225 27.69 0.46 -6.24
C VAL A 225 29.17 0.09 -6.15
N GLU A 226 29.49 -0.93 -5.35
CA GLU A 226 30.84 -1.47 -5.22
C GLU A 226 31.31 -2.13 -6.52
N ALA A 227 30.42 -2.90 -7.17
CA ALA A 227 30.69 -3.53 -8.47
C ALA A 227 30.97 -2.49 -9.56
N LEU A 228 30.14 -1.44 -9.68
CA LEU A 228 30.29 -0.36 -10.65
C LEU A 228 31.58 0.43 -10.42
N LYS A 229 31.88 0.80 -9.17
CA LYS A 229 33.12 1.49 -8.82
C LYS A 229 34.35 0.67 -9.23
N MET A 230 34.31 -0.64 -9.00
CA MET A 230 35.39 -1.54 -9.40
C MET A 230 35.50 -1.64 -10.93
N ALA A 231 34.38 -1.76 -11.64
CA ALA A 231 34.38 -1.80 -13.10
C ALA A 231 34.93 -0.49 -13.73
N GLN A 232 34.55 0.68 -13.20
CA GLN A 232 35.05 1.99 -13.64
C GLN A 232 36.56 2.17 -13.40
N ALA A 233 37.09 1.57 -12.33
CA ALA A 233 38.52 1.58 -12.04
C ALA A 233 39.34 0.72 -13.02
N HIS A 234 38.70 -0.15 -13.80
CA HIS A 234 39.32 -1.05 -14.76
C HIS A 234 38.66 -0.97 -16.15
N PRO A 235 38.87 0.12 -16.92
CA PRO A 235 38.25 0.32 -18.23
C PRO A 235 38.57 -0.81 -19.22
N GLY A 236 37.57 -1.24 -19.99
CA GLY A 236 37.68 -2.32 -20.98
C GLY A 236 37.62 -3.74 -20.42
N LEU A 237 37.47 -3.90 -19.10
CA LEU A 237 37.31 -5.21 -18.46
C LEU A 237 35.89 -5.79 -18.62
N MET A 238 34.88 -4.94 -18.52
CA MET A 238 33.47 -5.27 -18.66
C MET A 238 32.98 -4.84 -20.04
N THR A 239 31.92 -5.48 -20.54
CA THR A 239 31.27 -5.04 -21.79
C THR A 239 30.48 -3.75 -21.56
N ASP A 240 30.20 -2.98 -22.61
CA ASP A 240 29.35 -1.80 -22.50
C ASP A 240 27.97 -2.14 -21.93
N ALA A 241 27.42 -3.31 -22.32
CA ALA A 241 26.16 -3.81 -21.78
C ALA A 241 26.24 -4.13 -20.27
N ASP A 242 27.36 -4.70 -19.80
CA ASP A 242 27.58 -4.93 -18.38
C ASP A 242 27.67 -3.61 -17.60
N MET A 243 28.35 -2.60 -18.17
CA MET A 243 28.47 -1.27 -17.56
C MET A 243 27.10 -0.61 -17.41
N VAL A 244 26.30 -0.61 -18.49
CA VAL A 244 24.93 -0.08 -18.51
C VAL A 244 24.06 -0.75 -17.44
N ARG A 245 24.16 -2.09 -17.28
CA ARG A 245 23.42 -2.83 -16.26
C ARG A 245 23.87 -2.46 -14.84
N LEU A 246 25.18 -2.37 -14.59
CA LEU A 246 25.71 -1.97 -13.28
C LEU A 246 25.31 -0.54 -12.89
N GLU A 247 25.29 0.39 -13.86
CA GLU A 247 24.79 1.75 -13.67
C GLU A 247 23.30 1.75 -13.30
N GLY A 248 22.46 1.01 -14.03
CA GLY A 248 21.04 0.87 -13.73
C GLY A 248 20.79 0.29 -12.34
N ASP A 249 21.48 -0.80 -11.98
CA ASP A 249 21.36 -1.42 -10.66
C ASP A 249 21.80 -0.48 -9.53
N ALA A 250 22.84 0.33 -9.75
CA ALA A 250 23.32 1.31 -8.78
C ALA A 250 22.29 2.43 -8.54
N LEU A 251 21.69 2.97 -9.61
CA LEU A 251 20.63 3.99 -9.52
C LEU A 251 19.37 3.44 -8.86
N ALA A 252 18.96 2.21 -9.21
CA ALA A 252 17.82 1.54 -8.59
C ALA A 252 18.06 1.31 -7.09
N LEU A 253 19.27 0.91 -6.70
CA LEU A 253 19.63 0.78 -5.28
C LEU A 253 19.66 2.12 -4.56
N GLU A 254 20.17 3.18 -5.20
CA GLU A 254 20.15 4.54 -4.64
C GLU A 254 18.71 4.97 -4.33
N LEU A 255 17.80 4.82 -5.31
CA LEU A 255 16.38 5.15 -5.14
C LEU A 255 15.74 4.30 -4.04
N ARG A 256 15.96 2.98 -4.05
CA ARG A 256 15.41 2.07 -3.02
C ARG A 256 15.91 2.44 -1.62
N ARG A 257 17.20 2.77 -1.47
CA ARG A 257 17.76 3.23 -0.19
C ARG A 257 17.14 4.55 0.25
N ALA A 258 16.91 5.48 -0.68
CA ALA A 258 16.23 6.74 -0.39
C ALA A 258 14.77 6.52 0.07
N MET A 259 14.06 5.57 -0.53
CA MET A 259 12.70 5.18 -0.14
C MET A 259 12.64 4.47 1.23
N GLN A 260 13.68 3.72 1.59
CA GLN A 260 13.72 2.88 2.79
C GLN A 260 14.26 3.57 4.04
N LYS A 261 14.58 4.88 4.02
CA LYS A 261 15.11 5.59 5.20
C LYS A 261 14.03 5.73 6.28
N PRO A 262 14.04 4.91 7.36
CA PRO A 262 12.97 4.88 8.34
C PRO A 262 13.09 6.02 9.37
N ASP A 263 14.30 6.54 9.56
CA ASP A 263 14.66 7.49 10.63
C ASP A 263 14.66 8.95 10.18
N GLU A 264 14.49 9.22 8.89
CA GLU A 264 14.37 10.59 8.40
C GLU A 264 12.89 10.98 8.41
N VAL A 265 12.58 11.99 9.23
CA VAL A 265 11.29 12.71 9.25
C VAL A 265 10.91 13.24 7.84
N TYR A 266 11.79 13.16 6.84
CA TYR A 266 11.56 13.64 5.50
C TYR A 266 12.39 12.86 4.43
N PRO A 267 11.89 11.72 3.89
CA PRO A 267 12.62 10.97 2.86
C PRO A 267 12.55 11.61 1.46
N TYR A 268 11.63 12.55 1.21
CA TYR A 268 11.39 13.11 -0.12
C TYR A 268 12.60 13.82 -0.76
N PRO A 269 13.48 14.56 -0.05
CA PRO A 269 14.68 15.13 -0.67
C PRO A 269 15.65 14.06 -1.13
N ALA A 270 15.81 12.98 -0.37
CA ALA A 270 16.66 11.87 -0.76
C ALA A 270 16.09 11.18 -2.01
N ILE A 271 14.77 10.96 -2.05
CA ILE A 271 14.10 10.37 -3.21
C ILE A 271 14.21 11.32 -4.42
N ASN A 272 13.98 12.62 -4.24
CA ASN A 272 14.10 13.61 -5.31
C ASN A 272 15.53 13.75 -5.84
N LEU A 273 16.54 13.60 -4.99
CA LEU A 273 17.94 13.56 -5.42
C LEU A 273 18.22 12.33 -6.27
N ALA A 274 17.80 11.14 -5.81
CA ALA A 274 17.93 9.91 -6.59
C ALA A 274 17.18 10.00 -7.93
N LEU A 275 15.97 10.59 -7.93
CA LEU A 275 15.21 10.85 -9.15
C LEU A 275 15.93 11.82 -10.10
N ALA A 276 16.62 12.84 -9.58
CA ALA A 276 17.41 13.75 -10.41
C ALA A 276 18.57 13.02 -11.11
N HIS A 277 19.27 12.12 -10.42
CA HIS A 277 20.29 11.28 -11.05
C HIS A 277 19.70 10.34 -12.13
N ILE A 278 18.50 9.80 -11.90
CA ILE A 278 17.77 9.01 -12.90
C ILE A 278 17.41 9.87 -14.12
N ASP A 279 16.88 11.07 -13.90
CA ASP A 279 16.50 12.00 -14.97
C ASP A 279 17.74 12.43 -15.80
N ASP A 280 18.85 12.77 -15.15
CA ASP A 280 20.13 13.10 -15.82
C ASP A 280 20.66 11.95 -16.68
N ARG A 281 20.50 10.69 -16.23
CA ARG A 281 20.93 9.50 -16.97
C ARG A 281 20.01 9.19 -18.14
N LEU A 282 18.71 9.41 -18.00
CA LEU A 282 17.72 9.27 -19.06
C LEU A 282 17.95 10.25 -20.21
N GLU A 283 18.38 11.49 -19.94
CA GLU A 283 18.72 12.47 -20.99
C GLU A 283 19.87 12.02 -21.91
N GLN A 284 20.75 11.15 -21.38
CA GLN A 284 21.92 10.64 -22.09
C GLN A 284 21.68 9.27 -22.74
N GLU A 285 20.60 8.59 -22.34
CA GLU A 285 20.27 7.24 -22.82
C GLU A 285 19.34 7.32 -24.03
N PRO A 286 19.63 6.63 -25.15
CA PRO A 286 18.69 6.55 -26.25
C PRO A 286 17.35 5.92 -25.83
N ASP A 287 16.25 6.46 -26.34
CA ASP A 287 14.93 5.88 -26.09
C ASP A 287 14.84 4.42 -26.54
N GLY A 288 14.15 3.60 -25.76
CA GLY A 288 13.89 2.19 -26.07
C GLY A 288 15.01 1.21 -25.69
N THR A 289 16.13 1.66 -25.11
CA THR A 289 17.12 0.74 -24.55
C THR A 289 16.58 0.05 -23.29
N PRO A 290 17.09 -1.14 -22.93
CA PRO A 290 16.71 -1.81 -21.67
C PRO A 290 16.92 -0.94 -20.43
N LEU A 291 18.01 -0.15 -20.40
CA LEU A 291 18.27 0.77 -19.30
C LEU A 291 17.26 1.92 -19.28
N ALA A 292 16.96 2.53 -20.43
CA ALA A 292 15.93 3.59 -20.49
C ALA A 292 14.58 3.08 -19.97
N MET A 293 14.18 1.86 -20.34
CA MET A 293 12.94 1.25 -19.84
C MET A 293 12.98 1.03 -18.32
N GLN A 294 14.06 0.44 -17.79
CA GLN A 294 14.22 0.23 -16.34
C GLN A 294 14.15 1.55 -15.56
N LEU A 295 14.88 2.58 -16.02
CA LEU A 295 14.90 3.89 -15.37
C LEU A 295 13.53 4.59 -15.42
N ARG A 296 12.77 4.45 -16.52
CA ARG A 296 11.39 4.94 -16.60
C ARG A 296 10.47 4.26 -15.58
N TYR A 297 10.59 2.94 -15.42
CA TYR A 297 9.83 2.19 -14.41
C TYR A 297 10.15 2.64 -12.99
N ASP A 298 11.44 2.74 -12.67
CA ASP A 298 11.92 3.18 -11.36
C ASP A 298 11.52 4.64 -11.09
N ARG A 299 11.47 5.49 -12.12
CA ARG A 299 11.00 6.87 -12.01
C ARG A 299 9.53 6.97 -11.61
N VAL A 300 8.64 6.12 -12.14
CA VAL A 300 7.21 6.07 -11.70
C VAL A 300 7.12 5.70 -10.22
N ALA A 301 7.86 4.67 -9.81
CA ALA A 301 7.90 4.23 -8.41
C ALA A 301 8.45 5.34 -7.50
N GLY A 302 9.59 5.93 -7.84
CA GLY A 302 10.21 7.00 -7.09
C GLY A 302 9.35 8.26 -7.01
N ARG A 303 8.72 8.69 -8.11
CA ARG A 303 7.82 9.86 -8.13
C ARG A 303 6.58 9.62 -7.28
N THR A 304 6.06 8.39 -7.25
CA THR A 304 4.95 8.01 -6.35
C THR A 304 5.36 8.18 -4.88
N GLU A 305 6.51 7.64 -4.48
CA GLU A 305 7.01 7.77 -3.10
C GLU A 305 7.42 9.21 -2.74
N ALA A 306 7.84 10.00 -3.72
CA ALA A 306 8.10 11.44 -3.55
C ALA A 306 6.82 12.29 -3.46
N LEU A 307 5.63 11.67 -3.48
CA LEU A 307 4.33 12.33 -3.58
C LEU A 307 4.16 13.24 -4.82
N ARG A 308 4.98 13.03 -5.85
CA ARG A 308 4.87 13.65 -7.18
C ARG A 308 3.88 12.87 -8.05
N THR A 309 2.69 12.62 -7.49
CA THR A 309 1.71 11.65 -8.01
C THR A 309 1.19 12.00 -9.39
N LEU A 310 1.07 13.28 -9.73
CA LEU A 310 0.66 13.70 -11.08
C LEU A 310 1.72 13.35 -12.13
N GLU A 311 3.00 13.54 -11.81
CA GLU A 311 4.11 13.22 -12.71
C GLU A 311 4.28 11.71 -12.86
N ALA A 312 4.07 10.94 -11.78
CA ALA A 312 4.06 9.48 -11.82
C ALA A 312 2.91 8.94 -12.69
N ILE A 313 1.70 9.50 -12.57
CA ILE A 313 0.55 9.16 -13.43
C ILE A 313 0.87 9.45 -14.89
N ASN A 314 1.41 10.64 -15.18
CA ASN A 314 1.72 11.02 -16.55
C ASN A 314 2.77 10.08 -17.17
N ASP A 315 3.85 9.78 -16.45
CA ASP A 315 4.87 8.82 -16.90
C ASP A 315 4.26 7.46 -17.22
N TYR A 316 3.40 6.95 -16.34
CA TYR A 316 2.73 5.66 -16.49
C TYR A 316 1.74 5.65 -17.67
N GLU A 317 0.88 6.67 -17.79
CA GLU A 317 -0.09 6.77 -18.88
C GLU A 317 0.62 6.89 -20.23
N THR A 318 1.72 7.65 -20.32
CA THR A 318 2.56 7.72 -21.53
C THR A 318 3.15 6.35 -21.90
N MET A 319 3.61 5.56 -20.93
CA MET A 319 4.10 4.20 -21.22
C MET A 319 3.00 3.32 -21.82
N LEU A 320 1.78 3.39 -21.29
CA LEU A 320 0.65 2.61 -21.81
C LEU A 320 0.26 3.06 -23.23
N GLU A 321 0.28 4.37 -23.51
CA GLU A 321 0.01 4.92 -24.84
C GLU A 321 1.04 4.47 -25.90
N GLU A 322 2.30 4.31 -25.49
CA GLU A 322 3.38 3.77 -26.31
C GLU A 322 3.27 2.24 -26.54
N GLY A 323 2.31 1.57 -25.90
CA GLY A 323 2.13 0.12 -25.96
C GLY A 323 3.17 -0.66 -25.14
N ILE A 324 3.80 -0.01 -24.17
CA ILE A 324 4.72 -0.65 -23.22
C ILE A 324 3.88 -1.35 -22.15
N GLU A 325 4.26 -2.58 -21.78
CA GLU A 325 3.65 -3.34 -20.69
C GLU A 325 4.53 -3.24 -19.43
N PRO A 326 4.19 -2.38 -18.44
CA PRO A 326 5.00 -2.21 -17.25
C PRO A 326 4.95 -3.44 -16.33
N PRO A 327 6.00 -3.69 -15.53
CA PRO A 327 5.98 -4.75 -14.52
C PRO A 327 5.02 -4.42 -13.35
N ALA A 328 4.68 -5.44 -12.55
CA ALA A 328 3.70 -5.34 -11.46
C ALA A 328 3.94 -4.17 -10.49
N TYR A 329 5.19 -3.89 -10.13
CA TYR A 329 5.53 -2.82 -9.17
C TYR A 329 5.24 -1.42 -9.73
N VAL A 330 5.26 -1.24 -11.05
CA VAL A 330 4.96 0.04 -11.70
C VAL A 330 3.46 0.27 -11.73
N HIS A 331 2.67 -0.75 -12.08
CA HIS A 331 1.21 -0.71 -11.97
C HIS A 331 0.77 -0.42 -10.52
N TYR A 332 1.40 -1.07 -9.55
CA TYR A 332 1.18 -0.82 -8.13
C TYR A 332 1.48 0.64 -7.73
N ALA A 333 2.62 1.19 -8.15
CA ALA A 333 2.96 2.59 -7.89
C ALA A 333 1.99 3.57 -8.54
N ALA A 334 1.62 3.34 -9.81
CA ALA A 334 0.64 4.14 -10.52
C ALA A 334 -0.73 4.12 -9.82
N ALA A 335 -1.18 2.95 -9.37
CA ALA A 335 -2.43 2.82 -8.62
C ALA A 335 -2.45 3.66 -7.34
N ARG A 336 -1.36 3.66 -6.57
CA ARG A 336 -1.23 4.51 -5.37
C ARG A 336 -1.28 5.99 -5.72
N SER A 337 -0.64 6.39 -6.82
CA SER A 337 -0.73 7.76 -7.33
C SER A 337 -2.15 8.13 -7.77
N TYR A 338 -2.88 7.22 -8.42
CA TYR A 338 -4.29 7.41 -8.76
C TYR A 338 -5.18 7.56 -7.53
N LEU A 339 -5.01 6.73 -6.50
CA LEU A 339 -5.74 6.85 -5.23
C LEU A 339 -5.48 8.19 -4.54
N ALA A 340 -4.21 8.62 -4.49
CA ALA A 340 -3.83 9.92 -3.94
C ALA A 340 -4.43 11.12 -4.71
N ARG A 341 -4.89 10.90 -5.95
CA ARG A 341 -5.54 11.90 -6.81
C ARG A 341 -7.04 11.66 -6.96
N GLU A 342 -7.63 10.84 -6.10
CA GLU A 342 -9.07 10.58 -6.07
C GLU A 342 -9.62 9.96 -7.37
N ARG A 343 -8.79 9.16 -8.05
CA ARG A 343 -9.10 8.38 -9.26
C ARG A 343 -9.15 6.87 -8.97
N PRO A 344 -10.08 6.39 -8.14
CA PRO A 344 -10.02 5.04 -7.60
C PRO A 344 -10.42 3.96 -8.61
N GLU A 345 -11.17 4.30 -9.66
CA GLU A 345 -11.49 3.37 -10.74
C GLU A 345 -10.24 2.99 -11.56
N GLU A 346 -9.43 3.97 -11.96
CA GLU A 346 -8.16 3.73 -12.66
C GLU A 346 -7.15 3.03 -11.75
N ALA A 347 -7.14 3.36 -10.45
CA ALA A 347 -6.33 2.65 -9.47
C ALA A 347 -6.68 1.17 -9.40
N LEU A 348 -7.98 0.84 -9.36
CA LEU A 348 -8.45 -0.54 -9.31
C LEU A 348 -8.04 -1.31 -10.57
N GLN A 349 -8.16 -0.71 -11.76
CA GLN A 349 -7.71 -1.32 -13.00
C GLN A 349 -6.20 -1.59 -12.99
N ALA A 350 -5.38 -0.63 -12.55
CA ALA A 350 -3.94 -0.82 -12.43
C ALA A 350 -3.58 -1.93 -11.41
N LEU A 351 -4.30 -2.01 -10.28
CA LEU A 351 -4.09 -3.06 -9.27
C LEU A 351 -4.51 -4.44 -9.76
N GLU A 352 -5.57 -4.54 -10.56
CA GLU A 352 -5.96 -5.80 -11.18
C GLU A 352 -4.88 -6.32 -12.14
N THR A 353 -4.28 -5.44 -12.94
CA THR A 353 -3.13 -5.81 -13.78
C THR A 353 -1.90 -6.18 -12.94
N ALA A 354 -1.61 -5.41 -11.89
CA ALA A 354 -0.49 -5.69 -10.99
C ALA A 354 -0.63 -7.07 -10.31
N GLU A 355 -1.85 -7.44 -9.88
CA GLU A 355 -2.17 -8.72 -9.25
C GLU A 355 -2.06 -9.90 -10.24
N GLN A 356 -2.44 -9.70 -11.51
CA GLN A 356 -2.25 -10.72 -12.54
C GLN A 356 -0.76 -11.04 -12.77
N LEU A 357 0.08 -10.01 -12.76
CA LEU A 357 1.53 -10.13 -12.97
C LEU A 357 2.26 -10.65 -11.72
N ALA A 358 1.76 -10.35 -10.53
CA ALA A 358 2.32 -10.81 -9.25
C ALA A 358 1.21 -11.36 -8.32
N PRO A 359 0.71 -12.57 -8.58
CA PRO A 359 -0.32 -13.19 -7.75
C PRO A 359 0.15 -13.36 -6.30
N ASN A 360 -0.74 -13.14 -5.34
CA ASN A 360 -0.47 -13.24 -3.89
C ASN A 360 0.52 -12.21 -3.33
N ASN A 361 0.82 -11.13 -4.06
CA ASN A 361 1.55 -10.01 -3.48
C ASN A 361 0.64 -9.26 -2.49
N LEU A 362 1.01 -9.30 -1.21
CA LEU A 362 0.22 -8.72 -0.13
C LEU A 362 0.01 -7.21 -0.29
N GLU A 363 1.03 -6.44 -0.68
CA GLU A 363 0.90 -4.99 -0.77
C GLU A 363 -0.10 -4.60 -1.87
N ILE A 364 -0.11 -5.33 -3.00
CA ILE A 364 -1.11 -5.15 -4.06
C ILE A 364 -2.52 -5.44 -3.54
N GLN A 365 -2.69 -6.52 -2.76
CA GLN A 365 -3.98 -6.87 -2.18
C GLN A 365 -4.44 -5.84 -1.14
N ILE A 366 -3.53 -5.29 -0.34
CA ILE A 366 -3.82 -4.22 0.63
C ILE A 366 -4.22 -2.93 -0.10
N GLU A 367 -3.51 -2.52 -1.13
CA GLU A 367 -3.91 -1.33 -1.91
C GLU A 367 -5.23 -1.56 -2.66
N LYS A 368 -5.48 -2.78 -3.14
CA LYS A 368 -6.77 -3.15 -3.74
C LYS A 368 -7.93 -3.08 -2.74
N PHE A 369 -7.67 -3.45 -1.48
CA PHE A 369 -8.62 -3.23 -0.39
C PHE A 369 -8.96 -1.73 -0.27
N TYR A 370 -7.97 -0.85 -0.22
CA TYR A 370 -8.23 0.60 -0.11
C TYR A 370 -8.92 1.16 -1.37
N ALA A 371 -8.57 0.68 -2.56
CA ALA A 371 -9.28 1.04 -3.79
C ALA A 371 -10.76 0.64 -3.72
N TYR A 372 -11.09 -0.56 -3.22
CA TYR A 372 -12.49 -0.97 -2.99
C TYR A 372 -13.22 -0.07 -1.99
N ILE A 373 -12.55 0.37 -0.92
CA ILE A 373 -13.12 1.35 0.02
C ILE A 373 -13.43 2.67 -0.71
N SER A 374 -12.50 3.17 -1.52
CA SER A 374 -12.67 4.45 -2.26
C SER A 374 -13.79 4.41 -3.29
N VAL A 375 -14.04 3.27 -3.94
CA VAL A 375 -15.21 3.08 -4.84
C VAL A 375 -16.48 2.60 -4.11
N SER A 376 -16.50 2.64 -2.77
CA SER A 376 -17.65 2.20 -1.95
C SER A 376 -18.07 0.73 -2.14
N ARG A 377 -17.14 -0.15 -2.53
CA ARG A 377 -17.31 -1.61 -2.67
C ARG A 377 -16.93 -2.34 -1.38
N TYR A 378 -17.60 -1.98 -0.28
CA TYR A 378 -17.27 -2.46 1.07
C TYR A 378 -17.35 -3.97 1.25
N LYS A 379 -18.28 -4.65 0.55
CA LYS A 379 -18.41 -6.12 0.67
C LYS A 379 -17.17 -6.81 0.12
N GLU A 380 -16.68 -6.36 -1.04
CA GLU A 380 -15.47 -6.87 -1.66
C GLU A 380 -14.23 -6.51 -0.84
N ALA A 381 -14.16 -5.30 -0.28
CA ALA A 381 -13.09 -4.91 0.63
C ALA A 381 -13.04 -5.83 1.87
N ILE A 382 -14.17 -6.03 2.56
CA ILE A 382 -14.23 -6.88 3.75
C ILE A 382 -13.89 -8.34 3.39
N ALA A 383 -14.43 -8.87 2.30
CA ALA A 383 -14.13 -10.24 1.86
C ALA A 383 -12.65 -10.43 1.54
N LEU A 384 -12.00 -9.44 0.89
CA LEU A 384 -10.56 -9.47 0.63
C LEU A 384 -9.77 -9.44 1.94
N ALA A 385 -10.09 -8.56 2.87
CA ALA A 385 -9.40 -8.45 4.15
C ALA A 385 -9.56 -9.70 5.03
N ASP A 386 -10.76 -10.27 5.10
CA ASP A 386 -11.02 -11.53 5.82
C ASP A 386 -10.26 -12.70 5.16
N GLY A 387 -10.27 -12.77 3.82
CA GLY A 387 -9.50 -13.76 3.08
C GLY A 387 -7.99 -13.69 3.33
N LEU A 388 -7.43 -12.48 3.48
CA LEU A 388 -6.02 -12.29 3.87
C LEU A 388 -5.73 -12.86 5.27
N VAL A 389 -6.65 -12.67 6.23
CA VAL A 389 -6.49 -13.21 7.59
C VAL A 389 -6.53 -14.74 7.60
N ASP A 390 -7.42 -15.33 6.79
CA ASP A 390 -7.62 -16.79 6.71
C ASP A 390 -6.46 -17.51 6.01
N GLN A 391 -5.82 -16.87 5.03
CA GLN A 391 -4.67 -17.43 4.31
C GLN A 391 -3.36 -17.41 5.12
N LEU A 392 -3.28 -16.56 6.14
CA LEU A 392 -2.06 -16.37 6.93
C LEU A 392 -2.13 -17.15 8.25
N GLU A 393 -1.13 -17.99 8.48
CA GLU A 393 -1.00 -18.76 9.73
C GLU A 393 -0.81 -17.86 10.95
N PRO A 394 -1.38 -18.17 12.13
CA PRO A 394 -1.23 -17.35 13.34
C PRO A 394 0.22 -17.24 13.85
N MET A 395 0.98 -18.32 13.70
CA MET A 395 2.38 -18.41 14.12
C MET A 395 3.24 -18.78 12.91
N ILE A 396 4.40 -18.15 12.79
CA ILE A 396 5.38 -18.46 11.74
C ILE A 396 6.70 -18.90 12.39
N GLN A 397 7.40 -19.78 11.69
CA GLN A 397 8.76 -20.21 12.01
C GLN A 397 9.70 -19.61 10.97
N GLU A 398 10.70 -18.84 11.39
CA GLU A 398 11.70 -18.31 10.47
C GLU A 398 12.60 -19.43 9.95
N GLU A 399 13.08 -19.26 8.72
CA GLU A 399 14.04 -20.18 8.10
C GLU A 399 15.30 -20.26 8.99
N ASN A 400 15.68 -21.47 9.40
CA ASN A 400 16.77 -21.76 10.34
C ASN A 400 16.55 -21.39 11.82
N SER A 401 15.31 -21.09 12.24
CA SER A 401 14.94 -20.90 13.65
C SER A 401 14.00 -22.00 14.13
N ASN A 402 14.16 -22.47 15.37
CA ASN A 402 13.19 -23.36 16.04
C ASN A 402 12.15 -22.58 16.88
N VAL A 403 12.16 -21.25 16.79
CA VAL A 403 11.26 -20.38 17.55
C VAL A 403 10.04 -20.06 16.70
N LEU A 404 8.86 -20.46 17.18
CA LEU A 404 7.59 -19.98 16.66
C LEU A 404 7.34 -18.56 17.19
N LYS A 405 7.08 -17.62 16.28
CA LYS A 405 6.70 -16.24 16.62
C LYS A 405 5.34 -15.88 16.04
N PRO A 406 4.59 -14.94 16.64
CA PRO A 406 3.36 -14.43 16.06
C PRO A 406 3.57 -13.91 14.63
N ASN A 407 2.60 -14.16 13.76
CA ASN A 407 2.62 -13.65 12.41
C ASN A 407 2.18 -12.17 12.39
N GLU A 408 3.15 -11.26 12.30
CA GLU A 408 2.90 -9.81 12.23
C GLU A 408 2.09 -9.43 10.99
N THR A 409 2.30 -10.12 9.86
CA THR A 409 1.55 -9.92 8.63
C THR A 409 0.07 -10.25 8.82
N ARG A 410 -0.23 -11.37 9.51
CA ARG A 410 -1.60 -11.72 9.87
C ARG A 410 -2.21 -10.69 10.82
N THR A 411 -1.42 -10.15 11.74
CA THR A 411 -1.86 -9.09 12.65
C THR A 411 -2.23 -7.82 11.90
N ARG A 412 -1.41 -7.41 10.92
CA ARG A 412 -1.73 -6.30 10.01
C ARG A 412 -3.02 -6.57 9.23
N ALA A 413 -3.21 -7.78 8.70
CA ALA A 413 -4.45 -8.18 8.03
C ALA A 413 -5.69 -8.10 8.94
N ARG A 414 -5.58 -8.50 10.22
CA ARG A 414 -6.68 -8.36 11.21
C ARG A 414 -7.06 -6.90 11.46
N ILE A 415 -6.07 -6.00 11.53
CA ILE A 415 -6.31 -4.56 11.67
C ILE A 415 -7.03 -4.02 10.43
N ILE A 416 -6.59 -4.41 9.23
CA ILE A 416 -7.25 -4.03 7.96
C ILE A 416 -8.69 -4.55 7.91
N ALA A 417 -8.93 -5.81 8.31
CA ALA A 417 -10.27 -6.39 8.37
C ALA A 417 -11.19 -5.65 9.35
N SER A 418 -10.67 -5.20 10.49
CA SER A 418 -11.39 -4.31 11.41
C SER A 418 -11.68 -2.94 10.78
N MET A 419 -10.68 -2.31 10.15
CA MET A 419 -10.87 -1.00 9.51
C MET A 419 -11.84 -1.08 8.32
N GLY A 420 -11.87 -2.19 7.58
CA GLY A 420 -12.84 -2.44 6.51
C GLY A 420 -14.29 -2.39 7.00
N ARG A 421 -14.56 -3.01 8.15
CA ARG A 421 -15.84 -2.91 8.85
C ARG A 421 -16.12 -1.49 9.31
N ALA A 422 -15.11 -0.79 9.83
CA ALA A 422 -15.27 0.60 10.25
C ALA A 422 -15.67 1.54 9.09
N TYR A 423 -14.99 1.42 7.94
CA TYR A 423 -15.33 2.17 6.73
C TYR A 423 -16.71 1.82 6.17
N ALA A 424 -17.20 0.59 6.43
CA ALA A 424 -18.54 0.14 6.10
C ALA A 424 -19.61 0.55 7.15
N ASP A 425 -19.25 1.39 8.11
CA ASP A 425 -20.09 1.85 9.24
C ASP A 425 -20.48 0.72 10.22
N GLN A 426 -19.70 -0.35 10.29
CA GLN A 426 -19.85 -1.46 11.26
C GLN A 426 -18.91 -1.24 12.46
N LEU A 427 -19.07 -0.11 13.14
CA LEU A 427 -18.15 0.38 14.16
C LEU A 427 -18.10 -0.47 15.44
N ASP A 428 -19.18 -1.16 15.79
CA ASP A 428 -19.23 -2.07 16.94
C ASP A 428 -18.40 -3.33 16.72
N GLU A 429 -18.55 -3.96 15.57
CA GLU A 429 -17.78 -5.15 15.17
C GLU A 429 -16.29 -4.80 15.05
N ALA A 430 -15.97 -3.67 14.38
CA ALA A 430 -14.60 -3.17 14.28
C ALA A 430 -13.97 -2.92 15.68
N GLN A 431 -14.71 -2.27 16.59
CA GLN A 431 -14.23 -2.06 17.95
C GLN A 431 -13.94 -3.39 18.64
N GLN A 432 -14.85 -4.35 18.57
CA GLN A 432 -14.70 -5.64 19.23
C GLN A 432 -13.45 -6.37 18.73
N MET A 433 -13.24 -6.42 17.41
CA MET A 433 -12.06 -7.05 16.80
C MET A 433 -10.74 -6.46 17.30
N LEU A 434 -10.65 -5.13 17.41
CA LEU A 434 -9.44 -4.45 17.89
C LEU A 434 -9.22 -4.62 19.39
N VAL A 435 -10.29 -4.62 20.20
CA VAL A 435 -10.21 -4.90 21.64
C VAL A 435 -9.71 -6.32 21.88
N GLU A 436 -10.23 -7.30 21.15
CA GLU A 436 -9.77 -8.70 21.21
C GLU A 436 -8.30 -8.83 20.78
N LEU A 437 -7.93 -8.18 19.67
CA LEU A 437 -6.53 -8.15 19.21
C LEU A 437 -5.59 -7.52 20.25
N LEU A 438 -6.00 -6.42 20.91
CA LEU A 438 -5.19 -5.76 21.93
C LEU A 438 -5.13 -6.54 23.25
N ALA A 439 -6.07 -7.44 23.51
CA ALA A 439 -5.95 -8.38 24.63
C ALA A 439 -4.83 -9.40 24.39
N GLU A 440 -4.60 -9.81 23.14
CA GLU A 440 -3.50 -10.70 22.73
C GLU A 440 -2.17 -9.96 22.57
N ALA A 441 -2.20 -8.74 22.02
CA ALA A 441 -1.04 -7.92 21.72
C ALA A 441 -1.17 -6.49 22.29
N PRO A 442 -1.04 -6.31 23.62
CA PRO A 442 -1.29 -5.01 24.27
C PRO A 442 -0.39 -3.86 23.82
N ASN A 443 0.76 -4.13 23.21
CA ASN A 443 1.70 -3.09 22.77
C ASN A 443 1.67 -2.85 21.26
N ASN A 444 0.69 -3.40 20.53
CA ASN A 444 0.58 -3.18 19.09
C ASN A 444 0.11 -1.74 18.79
N LEU A 445 1.03 -0.89 18.33
CA LEU A 445 0.79 0.53 18.10
C LEU A 445 -0.29 0.78 17.05
N SER A 446 -0.27 0.03 15.95
CA SER A 446 -1.24 0.17 14.86
C SER A 446 -2.65 -0.19 15.30
N ALA A 447 -2.83 -1.24 16.10
CA ALA A 447 -4.14 -1.64 16.63
C ALA A 447 -4.69 -0.60 17.63
N ARG A 448 -3.84 -0.04 18.51
CA ARG A 448 -4.24 1.04 19.42
C ARG A 448 -4.65 2.30 18.69
N TYR A 449 -3.82 2.72 17.73
CA TYR A 449 -4.11 3.84 16.84
C TYR A 449 -5.45 3.63 16.10
N SER A 450 -5.67 2.46 15.51
CA SER A 450 -6.93 2.11 14.86
C SER A 450 -8.11 2.13 15.83
N LEU A 451 -7.96 1.64 17.07
CA LEU A 451 -9.02 1.67 18.07
C LEU A 451 -9.39 3.11 18.46
N GLY A 452 -8.40 3.99 18.62
CA GLY A 452 -8.62 5.42 18.79
C GLY A 452 -9.44 6.01 17.63
N ASN A 453 -9.13 5.63 16.38
CA ASN A 453 -9.90 6.07 15.21
C ASN A 453 -11.35 5.55 15.26
N ILE A 454 -11.57 4.29 15.67
CA ILE A 454 -12.93 3.76 15.86
C ILE A 454 -13.69 4.59 16.89
N TYR A 455 -13.09 4.88 18.05
CA TYR A 455 -13.73 5.73 19.06
C TYR A 455 -14.08 7.12 18.51
N ARG A 456 -13.21 7.71 17.69
CA ARG A 456 -13.46 8.99 17.02
C ARG A 456 -14.62 8.88 16.02
N TYR A 457 -14.68 7.83 15.21
CA TYR A 457 -15.77 7.59 14.25
C TYR A 457 -17.13 7.34 14.94
N ARG A 458 -17.11 6.78 16.15
CA ARG A 458 -18.30 6.61 16.99
C ARG A 458 -18.79 7.92 17.62
N GLY A 459 -18.06 9.02 17.45
CA GLY A 459 -18.39 10.32 18.00
C GLY A 459 -18.02 10.49 19.48
N TRP A 460 -17.21 9.59 20.03
CA TRP A 460 -16.69 9.75 21.38
C TRP A 460 -15.49 10.70 21.36
N GLU A 461 -15.55 11.76 22.15
CA GLU A 461 -14.58 12.86 22.14
C GLU A 461 -13.40 12.59 23.08
N ASP A 462 -13.64 11.97 24.24
CA ASP A 462 -12.63 11.72 25.27
C ASP A 462 -11.90 10.38 25.08
N ARG A 463 -12.63 9.31 24.75
CA ARG A 463 -12.06 7.95 24.56
C ARG A 463 -10.92 7.80 23.54
N PRO A 464 -10.86 8.54 22.43
CA PRO A 464 -9.77 8.38 21.46
C PRO A 464 -8.39 8.76 22.03
N LEU A 465 -8.34 9.78 22.89
CA LEU A 465 -7.08 10.39 23.31
C LEU A 465 -6.16 9.47 24.09
N PRO A 466 -6.62 8.70 25.10
CA PRO A 466 -5.75 7.74 25.79
C PRO A 466 -5.07 6.74 24.85
N GLU A 467 -5.76 6.27 23.81
CA GLU A 467 -5.18 5.33 22.84
C GLU A 467 -4.09 6.02 22.01
N TYR A 468 -4.35 7.22 21.49
CA TYR A 468 -3.33 7.99 20.76
C TYR A 468 -2.14 8.38 21.64
N SER A 469 -2.39 8.82 22.88
CA SER A 469 -1.32 9.21 23.81
C SER A 469 -0.40 8.03 24.15
N GLN A 470 -0.93 6.81 24.28
CA GLN A 470 -0.10 5.62 24.47
C GLN A 470 0.78 5.34 23.25
N VAL A 471 0.22 5.46 22.05
CA VAL A 471 0.98 5.30 20.81
C VAL A 471 2.10 6.34 20.72
N LEU A 472 1.79 7.62 20.97
CA LEU A 472 2.75 8.72 20.91
C LEU A 472 3.78 8.69 22.05
N THR A 473 3.53 7.97 23.13
CA THR A 473 4.53 7.73 24.18
C THR A 473 5.61 6.73 23.70
N MET A 474 5.20 5.74 22.90
CA MET A 474 6.11 4.71 22.38
C MET A 474 6.81 5.16 21.09
N ASP A 475 6.09 5.86 20.21
CA ASP A 475 6.62 6.47 19.00
C ASP A 475 6.09 7.92 18.87
N PRO A 476 6.83 8.91 19.40
CA PRO A 476 6.44 10.32 19.35
C PRO A 476 6.37 10.91 17.94
N GLN A 477 6.96 10.24 16.94
CA GLN A 477 7.04 10.76 15.56
C GLN A 477 6.05 10.08 14.61
N LEU A 478 5.26 9.11 15.09
CA LEU A 478 4.28 8.41 14.27
C LEU A 478 3.20 9.36 13.72
N LEU A 479 3.40 9.79 12.47
CA LEU A 479 2.59 10.81 11.81
C LEU A 479 1.07 10.50 11.80
N PRO A 480 0.61 9.27 11.49
CA PRO A 480 -0.81 8.93 11.56
C PRO A 480 -1.43 9.17 12.95
N ALA A 481 -0.71 8.82 14.03
CA ALA A 481 -1.20 9.01 15.39
C ALA A 481 -1.21 10.48 15.79
N ARG A 482 -0.18 11.27 15.41
CA ARG A 482 -0.15 12.73 15.69
C ARG A 482 -1.28 13.47 15.00
N THR A 483 -1.49 13.18 13.71
CA THR A 483 -2.57 13.81 12.94
C THR A 483 -3.96 13.42 13.47
N SER A 484 -4.15 12.15 13.83
CA SER A 484 -5.41 11.67 14.44
C SER A 484 -5.66 12.21 15.85
N TYR A 485 -4.61 12.41 16.65
CA TYR A 485 -4.69 13.09 17.93
C TYR A 485 -5.16 14.53 17.75
N ALA A 486 -4.53 15.28 16.84
CA ALA A 486 -4.91 16.66 16.54
C ALA A 486 -6.36 16.76 16.03
N GLN A 487 -6.82 15.83 15.19
CA GLN A 487 -8.22 15.76 14.75
C GLN A 487 -9.18 15.51 15.92
N ALA A 488 -8.82 14.64 16.87
CA ALA A 488 -9.62 14.42 18.08
C ALA A 488 -9.68 15.67 18.98
N GLU A 489 -8.58 16.42 19.07
CA GLU A 489 -8.57 17.70 19.80
C GLU A 489 -9.46 18.77 19.12
N ILE A 490 -9.57 18.78 17.78
CA ILE A 490 -10.54 19.64 17.08
C ILE A 490 -11.98 19.24 17.48
N GLN A 491 -12.30 17.95 17.49
CA GLN A 491 -13.64 17.46 17.88
C GLN A 491 -13.98 17.80 19.33
N ARG A 492 -12.98 17.73 20.22
CA ARG A 492 -13.07 18.17 21.62
C ARG A 492 -13.10 19.69 21.83
N GLN A 493 -13.01 20.48 20.76
CA GLN A 493 -12.92 21.94 20.86
C GLN A 493 -11.68 22.43 21.64
N GLU A 494 -10.58 21.67 21.62
CA GLU A 494 -9.26 22.03 22.16
C GLU A 494 -8.35 22.55 21.03
N TYR A 495 -8.81 23.62 20.40
CA TYR A 495 -8.22 24.18 19.18
C TYR A 495 -6.73 24.59 19.30
N PRO A 496 -6.24 25.17 20.41
CA PRO A 496 -4.82 25.51 20.55
C PRO A 496 -3.90 24.28 20.47
N GLN A 497 -4.31 23.16 21.07
CA GLN A 497 -3.57 21.89 21.07
C GLN A 497 -3.53 21.31 19.66
N ALA A 498 -4.69 21.26 18.98
CA ALA A 498 -4.77 20.81 17.59
C ALA A 498 -3.87 21.64 16.65
N ASN A 499 -3.90 22.97 16.77
CA ASN A 499 -3.07 23.88 15.96
C ASN A 499 -1.57 23.72 16.25
N SER A 500 -1.20 23.44 17.50
CA SER A 500 0.20 23.15 17.86
C SER A 500 0.72 21.92 17.13
N GLU A 501 -0.06 20.83 17.13
CA GLU A 501 0.29 19.60 16.40
C GLU A 501 0.34 19.85 14.89
N LEU A 502 -0.65 20.53 14.31
CA LEU A 502 -0.65 20.87 12.88
C LEU A 502 0.59 21.67 12.48
N ARG A 503 0.97 22.71 13.25
CA ARG A 503 2.17 23.52 12.98
C ARG A 503 3.46 22.72 13.08
N ALA A 504 3.49 21.66 13.89
CA ALA A 504 4.64 20.78 14.01
C ALA A 504 4.79 19.83 12.81
N VAL A 505 3.68 19.32 12.26
CA VAL A 505 3.72 18.32 11.18
C VAL A 505 3.63 18.92 9.77
N GLN A 506 2.95 20.06 9.60
CA GLN A 506 2.68 20.64 8.28
C GLN A 506 3.93 21.04 7.50
N PRO A 507 4.95 21.72 8.08
CA PRO A 507 6.17 22.05 7.34
C PRO A 507 6.99 20.82 6.95
N LEU A 508 6.82 19.72 7.69
CA LEU A 508 7.58 18.49 7.50
C LEU A 508 6.89 17.53 6.52
N HIS A 509 5.55 17.55 6.45
CA HIS A 509 4.79 16.64 5.60
C HIS A 509 3.65 17.34 4.84
N PRO A 510 3.91 18.43 4.09
CA PRO A 510 2.86 19.26 3.51
C PRO A 510 1.98 18.54 2.47
N GLY A 511 2.52 17.52 1.80
CA GLY A 511 1.80 16.72 0.79
C GLY A 511 1.20 15.41 1.32
N HIS A 512 1.44 15.04 2.58
CA HIS A 512 0.93 13.78 3.12
C HIS A 512 -0.59 13.90 3.39
N LYS A 513 -1.40 12.94 2.90
CA LYS A 513 -2.88 13.01 2.95
C LYS A 513 -3.40 13.32 4.35
N SER A 514 -2.94 12.61 5.40
CA SER A 514 -3.43 12.86 6.76
C SER A 514 -3.13 14.26 7.32
N VAL A 515 -2.07 14.92 6.81
CA VAL A 515 -1.72 16.30 7.18
C VAL A 515 -2.56 17.29 6.38
N MET A 516 -2.81 17.00 5.09
CA MET A 516 -3.76 17.76 4.29
C MET A 516 -5.15 17.73 4.92
N ASP A 517 -5.63 16.57 5.35
CA ASP A 517 -6.95 16.38 5.98
C ASP A 517 -7.04 17.12 7.31
N LEU A 518 -5.98 17.06 8.14
CA LEU A 518 -5.91 17.85 9.37
C LEU A 518 -5.92 19.36 9.07
N ASN A 519 -5.19 19.79 8.05
CA ASN A 519 -5.16 21.19 7.64
C ASN A 519 -6.51 21.65 7.10
N GLU A 520 -7.21 20.82 6.32
CA GLU A 520 -8.55 21.10 5.82
C GLU A 520 -9.55 21.22 6.96
N ALA A 521 -9.58 20.26 7.89
CA ALA A 521 -10.41 20.34 9.10
C ALA A 521 -10.13 21.63 9.91
N TRP A 522 -8.85 22.02 10.02
CA TRP A 522 -8.46 23.28 10.67
C TRP A 522 -8.92 24.52 9.90
N LEU A 523 -8.80 24.52 8.57
CA LEU A 523 -9.27 25.62 7.72
C LEU A 523 -10.80 25.75 7.79
N LEU A 524 -11.55 24.64 7.73
CA LEU A 524 -13.00 24.63 7.93
C LEU A 524 -13.41 25.19 9.28
N TYR A 525 -12.65 24.92 10.35
CA TYR A 525 -12.88 25.56 11.65
C TYR A 525 -12.58 27.06 11.62
N ARG A 526 -11.62 27.50 10.81
CA ARG A 526 -11.23 28.91 10.70
C ARG A 526 -12.03 29.73 9.70
N SER A 527 -12.86 29.11 8.89
CA SER A 527 -13.73 29.77 7.91
C SER A 527 -14.85 30.60 8.54
N TRP A 528 -15.37 31.56 7.77
CA TRP A 528 -16.70 32.11 8.03
C TRP A 528 -17.74 31.00 7.88
N GLN A 529 -18.88 31.13 8.55
CA GLN A 529 -19.96 30.15 8.41
C GLN A 529 -21.30 30.86 8.21
N LEU A 530 -22.02 30.48 7.17
CA LEU A 530 -23.40 30.87 6.92
C LEU A 530 -24.31 29.67 7.19
N LEU A 531 -25.24 29.84 8.12
CA LEU A 531 -26.35 28.93 8.35
C LEU A 531 -27.63 29.60 7.90
N VAL A 532 -28.47 28.91 7.13
CA VAL A 532 -29.79 29.38 6.72
C VAL A 532 -30.77 28.24 6.88
N ASP A 533 -31.88 28.49 7.56
CA ASP A 533 -32.98 27.56 7.72
C ASP A 533 -34.27 28.28 7.31
N VAL A 534 -34.99 27.69 6.37
CA VAL A 534 -36.25 28.19 5.85
C VAL A 534 -37.30 27.10 5.98
N GLN A 535 -38.44 27.44 6.54
CA GLN A 535 -39.64 26.60 6.55
C GLN A 535 -40.79 27.41 5.99
N TRP A 536 -41.62 26.79 5.15
CA TRP A 536 -42.86 27.41 4.67
C TRP A 536 -43.91 26.35 4.44
N GLY A 537 -45.19 26.69 4.55
CA GLY A 537 -46.25 25.71 4.39
C GLY A 537 -47.63 26.21 4.72
N ASP A 538 -48.61 25.34 4.49
CA ASP A 538 -50.02 25.60 4.72
C ASP A 538 -50.61 24.68 5.80
N SER A 539 -51.63 25.19 6.49
CA SER A 539 -52.48 24.43 7.42
C SER A 539 -53.94 24.55 7.00
N SER A 540 -54.70 23.46 7.10
CA SER A 540 -56.16 23.49 6.85
C SER A 540 -56.95 24.20 7.94
N GLY A 541 -56.33 24.49 9.08
CA GLY A 541 -56.94 25.26 10.16
C GLY A 541 -56.24 26.59 10.41
N ASP A 542 -56.68 27.28 11.46
CA ASP A 542 -56.33 28.67 11.72
C ASP A 542 -55.53 28.85 13.03
N THR A 543 -55.29 27.78 13.79
CA THR A 543 -54.67 27.85 15.13
C THR A 543 -53.32 28.58 15.12
N PHE A 544 -52.47 28.24 14.14
CA PHE A 544 -51.16 28.86 13.91
C PHE A 544 -51.08 29.62 12.57
N GLY A 545 -52.20 29.77 11.88
CA GLY A 545 -52.34 30.39 10.57
C GLY A 545 -52.41 29.38 9.41
N SER A 546 -53.08 29.77 8.33
CA SER A 546 -53.32 28.94 7.15
C SER A 546 -52.17 28.92 6.14
N ASP A 547 -51.35 29.98 6.09
CA ASP A 547 -50.11 30.06 5.31
C ASP A 547 -49.02 30.63 6.23
N GLN A 548 -47.87 29.97 6.30
CA GLN A 548 -46.82 30.25 7.27
C GLN A 548 -45.44 30.19 6.62
N HIS A 549 -44.54 31.06 7.05
CA HIS A 549 -43.11 30.90 6.77
C HIS A 549 -42.24 31.41 7.91
N GLU A 550 -41.13 30.71 8.13
CA GLU A 550 -40.07 31.09 9.04
C GLU A 550 -38.72 31.05 8.30
N VAL A 551 -37.95 32.12 8.41
CA VAL A 551 -36.59 32.23 7.87
C VAL A 551 -35.66 32.61 9.00
N ASN A 552 -34.70 31.73 9.29
CA ASN A 552 -33.57 32.01 10.14
C ASN A 552 -32.29 32.04 9.31
N ALA A 553 -31.41 33.01 9.55
CA ALA A 553 -30.06 32.95 9.03
C ALA A 553 -29.04 33.51 10.02
N TRP A 554 -27.91 32.82 10.15
CA TRP A 554 -26.77 33.21 10.96
C TRP A 554 -25.52 33.35 10.09
N LEU A 555 -24.79 34.45 10.26
CA LEU A 555 -23.47 34.65 9.68
C LEU A 555 -22.44 34.76 10.80
N PHE A 556 -21.63 33.72 10.97
CA PHE A 556 -20.53 33.65 11.93
C PHE A 556 -19.22 34.13 11.30
N THR A 557 -18.47 34.91 12.08
CA THR A 557 -17.10 35.27 11.74
C THR A 557 -16.15 34.08 11.86
N GLN A 558 -14.92 34.25 11.35
CA GLN A 558 -13.80 33.41 11.77
C GLN A 558 -13.62 33.46 13.31
N PRO A 559 -13.07 32.40 13.92
CA PRO A 559 -12.81 32.39 15.36
C PRO A 559 -11.74 33.43 15.76
N VAL A 560 -12.00 34.12 16.87
CA VAL A 560 -11.12 35.07 17.56
C VAL A 560 -10.56 34.38 18.81
N LYS A 561 -9.23 34.45 19.00
CA LYS A 561 -8.52 33.74 20.09
C LYS A 561 -8.90 32.25 20.18
N ASP A 562 -9.03 31.63 19.02
CA ASP A 562 -9.31 30.20 18.80
C ASP A 562 -10.62 29.65 19.37
N ASN A 563 -11.42 30.39 20.14
CA ASN A 563 -12.58 29.85 20.86
C ASN A 563 -13.85 30.72 20.76
N PHE A 564 -13.73 31.97 20.31
CA PHE A 564 -14.87 32.88 20.21
C PHE A 564 -15.26 33.14 18.76
N ARG A 565 -16.55 33.13 18.45
CA ARG A 565 -17.07 33.67 17.19
C ARG A 565 -18.05 34.79 17.49
N PHE A 566 -18.08 35.80 16.63
CA PHE A 566 -19.17 36.75 16.60
C PHE A 566 -20.13 36.34 15.49
N TYR A 567 -21.41 36.66 15.63
CA TYR A 567 -22.37 36.40 14.58
C TYR A 567 -23.44 37.47 14.47
N LEU A 568 -24.01 37.56 13.28
CA LEU A 568 -25.25 38.25 12.99
C LEU A 568 -26.34 37.22 12.76
N ARG A 569 -27.54 37.47 13.29
CA ARG A 569 -28.73 36.66 13.02
C ARG A 569 -29.81 37.53 12.39
N THR A 570 -30.54 36.99 11.43
CA THR A 570 -31.85 37.51 11.01
C THR A 570 -32.90 36.44 11.22
N PHE A 571 -34.08 36.86 11.63
CA PHE A 571 -35.25 36.03 11.87
C PHE A 571 -36.46 36.73 11.26
N ASP A 572 -37.24 36.00 10.48
CA ASP A 572 -38.50 36.44 9.90
C ASP A 572 -39.50 35.31 10.11
N ASN A 573 -40.62 35.62 10.75
CA ASN A 573 -41.72 34.69 10.98
C ASN A 573 -43.01 35.37 10.54
N TYR A 574 -43.84 34.65 9.79
CA TYR A 574 -45.07 35.15 9.22
C TYR A 574 -46.15 34.07 9.28
N ALA A 575 -47.38 34.51 9.54
CA ALA A 575 -48.57 33.67 9.41
C ALA A 575 -49.78 34.49 8.94
N GLU A 576 -50.60 33.88 8.09
CA GLU A 576 -51.91 34.40 7.71
C GLU A 576 -53.01 33.74 8.55
N PHE A 577 -53.83 34.54 9.25
CA PHE A 577 -54.96 34.09 10.04
C PHE A 577 -56.29 34.59 9.46
N VAL A 578 -57.41 33.99 9.86
CA VAL A 578 -58.76 34.37 9.41
C VAL A 578 -59.08 35.86 9.65
N ASP A 579 -58.51 36.46 10.70
CA ASP A 579 -58.74 37.83 11.11
C ASP A 579 -57.61 38.82 10.72
N GLY A 580 -56.58 38.36 10.01
CA GLY A 580 -55.49 39.19 9.50
C GLY A 580 -54.15 38.44 9.40
N ASN A 581 -53.16 39.08 8.79
CA ASN A 581 -51.79 38.54 8.73
C ASN A 581 -50.89 39.19 9.77
N ASP A 582 -49.96 38.40 10.31
CA ASP A 582 -48.94 38.88 11.24
C ASP A 582 -47.54 38.51 10.77
N SER A 583 -46.58 39.34 11.16
CA SER A 583 -45.17 39.06 10.94
C SER A 583 -44.31 39.59 12.07
N ARG A 584 -43.23 38.88 12.37
CA ARG A 584 -42.18 39.31 13.29
C ARG A 584 -40.84 39.21 12.60
N ARG A 585 -40.14 40.34 12.51
CA ARG A 585 -38.78 40.41 11.97
C ARG A 585 -37.81 40.85 13.03
N ARG A 586 -36.74 40.09 13.24
CA ARG A 586 -35.68 40.43 14.19
C ARG A 586 -34.32 40.39 13.52
N ALA A 587 -33.45 41.25 13.99
CA ALA A 587 -32.02 41.11 13.79
C ALA A 587 -31.36 40.93 15.16
N ALA A 588 -30.25 40.19 15.19
CA ALA A 588 -29.47 39.98 16.41
C ALA A 588 -27.98 40.11 16.14
N VAL A 589 -27.26 40.51 17.18
CA VAL A 589 -25.81 40.38 17.27
C VAL A 589 -25.50 39.46 18.43
N GLY A 590 -24.60 38.52 18.23
CA GLY A 590 -24.28 37.55 19.25
C GLY A 590 -22.82 37.12 19.24
N THR A 591 -22.49 36.37 20.28
CA THR A 591 -21.20 35.71 20.43
C THR A 591 -21.41 34.25 20.77
N GLU A 592 -20.48 33.44 20.27
CA GLU A 592 -20.37 32.03 20.57
C GLU A 592 -19.00 31.76 21.19
N TYR A 593 -18.97 30.92 22.21
CA TYR A 593 -17.78 30.42 22.86
C TYR A 593 -17.77 28.89 22.81
N ARG A 594 -16.66 28.30 22.37
CA ARG A 594 -16.47 26.85 22.25
C ARG A 594 -15.10 26.48 22.82
N LYS A 595 -15.05 25.71 23.90
CA LYS A 595 -13.80 25.21 24.47
C LYS A 595 -14.01 23.96 25.32
N GLY A 596 -13.35 22.87 24.94
CA GLY A 596 -13.42 21.62 25.67
C GLY A 596 -14.86 21.14 25.78
N VAL A 597 -15.32 20.99 27.02
CA VAL A 597 -16.67 20.54 27.36
C VAL A 597 -17.74 21.63 27.32
N TRP A 598 -17.39 22.88 27.03
CA TRP A 598 -18.32 24.02 27.07
C TRP A 598 -18.62 24.55 25.67
N THR A 599 -19.89 24.71 25.36
CA THR A 599 -20.36 25.55 24.26
C THR A 599 -21.38 26.54 24.81
N ALA A 600 -21.20 27.84 24.54
CA ALA A 600 -22.10 28.88 25.02
C ALA A 600 -22.40 29.88 23.91
N ARG A 601 -23.65 30.32 23.80
CA ARG A 601 -24.09 31.37 22.89
C ARG A 601 -24.86 32.43 23.67
N GLY A 602 -24.68 33.68 23.29
CA GLY A 602 -25.48 34.80 23.79
C GLY A 602 -25.70 35.83 22.70
N GLU A 603 -26.92 36.35 22.60
CA GLU A 603 -27.30 37.40 21.65
C GLU A 603 -28.22 38.45 22.27
N ALA A 604 -28.10 39.67 21.76
CA ALA A 604 -29.11 40.70 21.90
C ALA A 604 -29.82 40.86 20.56
N ASN A 605 -31.15 40.91 20.58
CA ASN A 605 -31.98 40.98 19.38
C ASN A 605 -32.97 42.13 19.46
N TRP A 606 -33.43 42.63 18.31
CA TRP A 606 -34.38 43.73 18.25
C TRP A 606 -35.40 43.54 17.14
N ASN A 607 -36.65 43.91 17.44
CA ASN A 607 -37.75 43.89 16.48
C ASN A 607 -37.58 44.97 15.40
N ARG A 608 -37.82 44.59 14.15
CA ARG A 608 -37.80 45.44 12.95
C ARG A 608 -39.19 45.74 12.40
N THR A 609 -40.21 45.04 12.88
CA THR A 609 -41.62 45.23 12.51
C THR A 609 -42.30 46.33 13.33
N ASP A 610 -42.04 46.39 14.65
CA ASP A 610 -42.72 47.31 15.58
C ASP A 610 -41.75 48.19 16.41
N SER A 611 -42.11 48.60 17.65
CA SER A 611 -41.49 49.65 18.49
C SER A 611 -40.01 49.50 18.88
N GLY A 612 -39.25 48.60 18.24
CA GLY A 612 -37.81 48.44 18.47
C GLY A 612 -37.47 47.77 19.80
N ASP A 613 -38.36 46.93 20.31
CA ASP A 613 -38.15 46.18 21.55
C ASP A 613 -36.90 45.30 21.46
N VAL A 614 -36.16 45.24 22.57
CA VAL A 614 -34.89 44.52 22.68
C VAL A 614 -35.12 43.25 23.49
N GLY A 615 -34.77 42.11 22.90
CA GLY A 615 -34.72 40.81 23.56
C GLY A 615 -33.28 40.33 23.79
N PHE A 616 -33.14 39.31 24.62
CA PHE A 616 -31.88 38.62 24.88
C PHE A 616 -32.08 37.13 24.81
N ALA A 617 -31.16 36.40 24.20
CA ALA A 617 -31.17 34.95 24.22
C ALA A 617 -29.79 34.41 24.60
N GLY A 618 -29.75 33.38 25.43
CA GLY A 618 -28.52 32.73 25.86
C GLY A 618 -28.72 31.23 26.02
N ARG A 619 -27.73 30.45 25.57
CA ARG A 619 -27.69 28.99 25.76
C ARG A 619 -26.30 28.57 26.21
N VAL A 620 -26.25 27.64 27.16
CA VAL A 620 -25.02 26.96 27.59
C VAL A 620 -25.23 25.46 27.49
N ASP A 621 -24.33 24.80 26.78
CA ASP A 621 -24.22 23.36 26.62
C ASP A 621 -22.95 22.87 27.33
N TYR A 622 -23.09 21.83 28.15
CA TYR A 622 -22.02 21.21 28.93
C TYR A 622 -21.95 19.71 28.65
N ARG A 623 -20.81 19.25 28.15
CA ARG A 623 -20.54 17.82 27.94
C ARG A 623 -19.96 17.21 29.23
N ILE A 624 -20.74 16.32 29.85
CA ILE A 624 -20.35 15.66 31.11
C ILE A 624 -19.32 14.56 30.83
N ASN A 625 -19.52 13.81 29.75
CA ASN A 625 -18.63 12.78 29.21
C ASN A 625 -19.07 12.44 27.77
N ASP A 626 -18.46 11.42 27.15
CA ASP A 626 -18.79 10.94 25.80
C ASP A 626 -20.25 10.52 25.58
N GLN A 627 -21.01 10.28 26.65
CA GLN A 627 -22.38 9.78 26.57
C GLN A 627 -23.43 10.75 27.09
N TRP A 628 -23.05 11.73 27.91
CA TRP A 628 -24.00 12.62 28.57
C TRP A 628 -23.64 14.07 28.32
N SER A 629 -24.65 14.85 27.91
CA SER A 629 -24.59 16.30 27.86
C SER A 629 -25.81 16.90 28.54
N ALA A 630 -25.66 18.12 29.04
CA ALA A 630 -26.75 18.90 29.60
C ALA A 630 -26.72 20.31 29.02
N GLY A 631 -27.88 20.89 28.79
CA GLY A 631 -28.07 22.21 28.25
C GLY A 631 -29.00 23.05 29.11
N GLY A 632 -28.85 24.36 29.02
CA GLY A 632 -29.81 25.32 29.56
C GLY A 632 -29.88 26.56 28.70
N ALA A 633 -31.07 27.13 28.54
CA ALA A 633 -31.26 28.37 27.82
C ALA A 633 -32.21 29.32 28.55
N LEU A 634 -32.02 30.62 28.29
CA LEU A 634 -32.87 31.71 28.74
C LEU A 634 -33.11 32.62 27.54
N GLU A 635 -34.37 32.94 27.25
CA GLU A 635 -34.74 33.99 26.32
C GLU A 635 -35.68 34.98 27.01
N ILE A 636 -35.35 36.26 26.87
CA ILE A 636 -36.15 37.41 27.29
C ILE A 636 -36.69 38.05 26.02
N ASP A 637 -38.00 38.27 25.96
CA ASP A 637 -38.74 38.55 24.72
C ASP A 637 -38.42 37.45 23.69
N SER A 638 -38.93 36.24 23.92
CA SER A 638 -38.57 35.02 23.20
C SER A 638 -39.02 35.01 21.75
N TYR A 639 -38.19 34.39 20.89
CA TYR A 639 -38.54 34.06 19.50
C TYR A 639 -39.72 33.08 19.41
N ALA A 640 -39.99 32.31 20.47
CA ALA A 640 -41.06 31.33 20.55
C ALA A 640 -42.43 31.93 20.90
N THR A 641 -42.53 33.24 21.18
CA THR A 641 -43.82 33.89 21.42
C THR A 641 -44.72 33.72 20.19
N GLN A 642 -45.97 33.26 20.35
CA GLN A 642 -46.88 32.99 19.24
C GLN A 642 -47.29 34.30 18.55
N LEU A 643 -47.40 34.32 17.22
CA LEU A 643 -47.72 35.55 16.47
C LEU A 643 -49.08 36.17 16.87
N ARG A 644 -50.07 35.35 17.25
CA ARG A 644 -51.35 35.85 17.80
C ARG A 644 -51.18 36.60 19.14
N ALA A 645 -50.24 36.18 19.98
CA ALA A 645 -49.91 36.88 21.22
C ALA A 645 -49.17 38.20 20.91
N ASP A 646 -48.18 38.15 20.01
CA ASP A 646 -47.42 39.32 19.57
C ASP A 646 -48.33 40.42 18.99
N ARG A 647 -49.35 40.05 18.20
CA ARG A 647 -50.31 40.98 17.57
C ARG A 647 -50.97 41.92 18.58
N VAL A 648 -51.28 41.44 19.78
CA VAL A 648 -51.92 42.23 20.84
C VAL A 648 -50.91 42.77 21.86
N GLY A 649 -49.61 42.65 21.57
CA GLY A 649 -48.52 43.15 22.42
C GLY A 649 -48.19 42.28 23.63
N ILE A 650 -48.61 41.01 23.64
CA ILE A 650 -48.23 40.04 24.68
C ILE A 650 -46.89 39.42 24.30
N LYS A 651 -45.90 39.54 25.18
CA LYS A 651 -44.58 38.91 25.01
C LYS A 651 -44.42 37.74 25.96
N SER A 652 -43.36 36.96 25.76
CA SER A 652 -43.02 35.89 26.69
C SER A 652 -41.51 35.75 26.93
N ASP A 653 -41.16 35.34 28.14
CA ASP A 653 -39.81 34.94 28.52
C ASP A 653 -39.78 33.43 28.76
N ILE A 654 -38.73 32.74 28.33
CA ILE A 654 -38.61 31.29 28.48
C ILE A 654 -37.29 30.89 29.11
N VAL A 655 -37.37 29.93 30.05
CA VAL A 655 -36.22 29.22 30.62
C VAL A 655 -36.34 27.75 30.29
N THR A 656 -35.30 27.16 29.72
CA THR A 656 -35.25 25.73 29.40
C THR A 656 -34.03 25.04 30.01
N GLY A 657 -34.18 23.75 30.28
CA GLY A 657 -33.09 22.87 30.68
C GLY A 657 -33.27 21.51 30.04
N ASP A 658 -32.20 20.94 29.51
CA ASP A 658 -32.23 19.66 28.79
C ASP A 658 -31.05 18.76 29.17
N VAL A 659 -31.26 17.45 29.03
CA VAL A 659 -30.23 16.43 29.18
C VAL A 659 -30.33 15.48 28.00
N ARG A 660 -29.19 15.13 27.42
CA ARG A 660 -29.08 14.17 26.32
C ARG A 660 -28.15 13.03 26.69
N TYR A 661 -28.58 11.82 26.36
CA TYR A 661 -27.82 10.59 26.48
C TYR A 661 -27.58 9.99 25.09
N GLY A 662 -26.32 9.82 24.70
CA GLY A 662 -25.91 9.05 23.53
C GLY A 662 -25.09 7.85 23.98
N ARG A 663 -25.59 6.62 23.80
CA ARG A 663 -24.80 5.44 24.18
C ARG A 663 -23.60 5.27 23.24
N ASP A 664 -23.89 5.39 21.95
CA ASP A 664 -23.04 5.16 20.78
C ASP A 664 -23.77 5.72 19.54
N GLU A 665 -23.23 5.48 18.33
CA GLU A 665 -23.79 5.94 17.05
C GLU A 665 -25.19 5.35 16.70
N ARG A 666 -25.72 4.44 17.51
CA ARG A 666 -26.99 3.73 17.28
C ARG A 666 -28.10 4.14 18.23
N TYR A 667 -27.81 4.80 19.35
CA TYR A 667 -28.85 5.14 20.31
C TYR A 667 -28.64 6.50 20.95
N THR A 668 -29.65 7.36 20.79
CA THR A 668 -29.73 8.64 21.50
C THR A 668 -31.10 8.82 22.15
N ALA A 669 -31.12 9.49 23.30
CA ALA A 669 -32.33 9.90 23.98
C ALA A 669 -32.13 11.28 24.62
N GLY A 670 -33.17 12.10 24.61
CA GLY A 670 -33.19 13.44 25.19
C GLY A 670 -34.42 13.64 26.05
N ALA A 671 -34.28 14.46 27.08
CA ALA A 671 -35.38 14.98 27.86
C ALA A 671 -35.13 16.44 28.20
N GLY A 672 -36.17 17.27 28.17
CA GLY A 672 -36.08 18.69 28.46
C GLY A 672 -37.31 19.20 29.19
N VAL A 673 -37.11 20.26 29.96
CA VAL A 673 -38.16 21.02 30.65
C VAL A 673 -38.06 22.49 30.25
N GLY A 674 -39.21 23.13 30.05
CA GLY A 674 -39.31 24.55 29.72
C GLY A 674 -40.38 25.23 30.56
N ILE A 675 -40.09 26.44 31.01
CA ILE A 675 -41.05 27.33 31.68
C ILE A 675 -41.11 28.61 30.87
N GLN A 676 -42.27 28.91 30.29
CA GLN A 676 -42.50 30.11 29.50
C GLN A 676 -43.55 30.98 30.20
N HIS A 677 -43.19 32.21 30.54
CA HIS A 677 -44.04 33.17 31.21
C HIS A 677 -44.46 34.26 30.23
N TYR A 678 -45.76 34.48 30.10
CA TYR A 678 -46.35 35.50 29.23
C TYR A 678 -46.74 36.74 30.05
N ASP A 679 -46.66 37.93 29.42
CA ASP A 679 -46.99 39.20 30.07
C ASP A 679 -48.46 39.32 30.50
N ASP A 680 -49.35 38.51 29.92
CA ASP A 680 -50.76 38.43 30.29
C ASP A 680 -51.02 37.64 31.59
N GLY A 681 -49.98 37.04 32.17
CA GLY A 681 -50.04 36.25 33.40
C GLY A 681 -49.98 34.74 33.15
N ASN A 682 -50.21 34.28 31.92
CA ASN A 682 -50.16 32.86 31.61
C ASN A 682 -48.74 32.30 31.78
N THR A 683 -48.63 31.14 32.39
CA THR A 683 -47.36 30.42 32.52
C THR A 683 -47.51 29.02 31.95
N GLN A 684 -46.74 28.72 30.91
CA GLN A 684 -46.64 27.40 30.32
C GLN A 684 -45.48 26.62 30.92
N LEU A 685 -45.77 25.40 31.37
CA LEU A 685 -44.77 24.38 31.67
C LEU A 685 -44.78 23.35 30.54
N ALA A 686 -43.62 23.05 29.99
CA ALA A 686 -43.42 22.05 28.96
C ALA A 686 -42.42 20.97 29.42
N LEU A 687 -42.76 19.70 29.17
CA LEU A 687 -41.87 18.56 29.30
C LEU A 687 -41.79 17.87 27.94
N LEU A 688 -40.59 17.71 27.42
CA LEU A 688 -40.34 17.13 26.11
C LEU A 688 -39.33 16.00 26.20
N GLY A 689 -39.42 15.02 25.31
CA GLY A 689 -38.40 14.00 25.17
C GLY A 689 -38.43 13.33 23.82
N ASP A 690 -37.26 12.90 23.38
CA ASP A 690 -37.02 12.24 22.10
C ASP A 690 -36.11 11.04 22.29
N SER A 691 -36.22 10.06 21.40
CA SER A 691 -35.25 8.97 21.28
C SER A 691 -35.18 8.45 19.86
N SER A 692 -33.97 8.02 19.48
CA SER A 692 -33.69 7.34 18.23
C SER A 692 -32.90 6.07 18.49
N LEU A 693 -33.28 4.98 17.82
CA LEU A 693 -32.62 3.68 17.89
C LEU A 693 -32.39 3.13 16.49
N ARG A 694 -31.14 2.89 16.11
CA ARG A 694 -30.78 2.30 14.82
C ARG A 694 -30.97 0.78 14.83
N PHE A 695 -31.97 0.29 14.10
CA PHE A 695 -32.25 -1.14 13.95
C PHE A 695 -31.38 -1.79 12.88
N ILE A 696 -31.18 -1.11 11.76
CA ILE A 696 -30.36 -1.59 10.64
C ILE A 696 -29.28 -0.56 10.39
N ASN A 697 -28.01 -0.99 10.44
CA ASN A 697 -26.87 -0.17 10.07
C ASN A 697 -26.10 -0.83 8.93
N ARG A 698 -26.23 -0.29 7.72
CA ARG A 698 -25.44 -0.66 6.54
C ARG A 698 -24.99 0.61 5.84
N PHE A 699 -23.84 0.55 5.16
CA PHE A 699 -23.24 1.72 4.52
C PHE A 699 -24.20 2.58 3.67
N LYS A 700 -25.02 1.96 2.79
CA LYS A 700 -25.98 2.70 1.94
C LYS A 700 -27.38 2.79 2.50
N TYR A 701 -27.68 2.11 3.61
CA TYR A 701 -29.05 1.94 4.08
C TYR A 701 -29.11 1.82 5.60
N LYS A 702 -29.92 2.67 6.22
CA LYS A 702 -30.16 2.66 7.66
C LYS A 702 -31.65 2.70 7.93
N LEU A 703 -32.05 2.09 9.04
CA LEU A 703 -33.42 2.12 9.54
C LEU A 703 -33.38 2.47 11.02
N ASP A 704 -33.95 3.62 11.35
CA ASP A 704 -33.99 4.16 12.70
C ASP A 704 -35.43 4.10 13.22
N GLY A 705 -35.62 3.66 14.45
CA GLY A 705 -36.85 3.80 15.22
C GLY A 705 -36.85 5.11 15.97
N LEU A 706 -37.99 5.81 15.94
CA LEU A 706 -38.16 7.13 16.54
C LEU A 706 -39.26 7.06 17.59
N ALA A 707 -39.07 7.75 18.71
CA ALA A 707 -40.14 8.04 19.66
C ALA A 707 -39.96 9.44 20.22
N ASN A 708 -41.04 10.18 20.35
CA ASN A 708 -41.04 11.48 21.01
C ASN A 708 -42.31 11.68 21.82
N PHE A 709 -42.23 12.53 22.83
CA PHE A 709 -43.39 12.99 23.58
C PHE A 709 -43.25 14.47 23.93
N SER A 710 -44.40 15.12 24.09
CA SER A 710 -44.52 16.50 24.55
C SER A 710 -45.70 16.61 25.50
N ILE A 711 -45.49 17.16 26.69
CA ILE A 711 -46.54 17.42 27.67
C ILE A 711 -46.47 18.89 28.02
N THR A 712 -47.58 19.61 27.84
CA THR A 712 -47.68 21.02 28.19
C THR A 712 -48.85 21.28 29.13
N THR A 713 -48.69 22.25 30.01
CA THR A 713 -49.75 22.77 30.88
C THR A 713 -49.66 24.29 30.94
N ASN A 714 -50.81 24.97 30.90
CA ASN A 714 -50.90 26.44 30.93
C ASN A 714 -51.71 26.87 32.17
N SER A 715 -51.29 27.95 32.86
CA SER A 715 -51.97 28.42 34.07
C SER A 715 -53.34 29.03 33.81
N ASP A 716 -53.49 29.69 32.65
CA ASP A 716 -54.70 30.44 32.30
C ASP A 716 -55.60 29.67 31.31
N GLY A 717 -55.10 28.57 30.77
CA GLY A 717 -55.83 27.65 29.89
C GLY A 717 -56.47 28.35 28.68
N ASP A 718 -57.69 27.94 28.34
CA ASP A 718 -58.41 28.38 27.13
C ASP A 718 -58.88 29.86 27.17
N ALA A 719 -58.47 30.65 28.17
CA ALA A 719 -58.85 32.06 28.32
C ALA A 719 -57.92 33.03 27.55
N THR A 720 -56.89 32.53 26.89
CA THR A 720 -55.90 33.31 26.12
C THR A 720 -56.37 33.63 24.70
N VAL A 721 -55.76 34.64 24.06
CA VAL A 721 -56.02 34.98 22.65
C VAL A 721 -55.21 34.14 21.64
N TYR A 722 -54.30 33.32 22.16
CA TYR A 722 -53.43 32.40 21.42
C TYR A 722 -53.66 30.97 21.91
N PHE A 723 -53.10 29.98 21.21
CA PHE A 723 -53.34 28.57 21.53
C PHE A 723 -52.58 28.14 22.78
N ALA A 724 -53.28 27.96 23.90
CA ALA A 724 -52.70 27.62 25.21
C ALA A 724 -53.60 26.65 26.02
N PRO A 725 -53.80 25.40 25.56
CA PRO A 725 -54.68 24.46 26.24
C PRO A 725 -54.24 24.22 27.69
N GLU A 726 -55.21 24.07 28.60
CA GLU A 726 -54.92 23.91 30.04
C GLU A 726 -53.95 22.73 30.30
N SER A 727 -54.13 21.62 29.58
CA SER A 727 -53.15 20.53 29.52
C SER A 727 -53.25 19.77 28.20
N ARG A 728 -52.09 19.43 27.64
CA ARG A 728 -51.96 18.66 26.41
C ARG A 728 -50.81 17.67 26.54
N ALA A 729 -51.00 16.46 26.03
CA ALA A 729 -49.96 15.43 25.97
C ALA A 729 -49.95 14.77 24.59
N GLU A 730 -48.81 14.79 23.92
CA GLU A 730 -48.58 14.19 22.62
C GLU A 730 -47.52 13.10 22.76
N VAL A 731 -47.77 11.92 22.17
CA VAL A 731 -46.80 10.82 22.10
C VAL A 731 -46.78 10.30 20.68
N ASN A 732 -45.61 10.28 20.06
CA ASN A 732 -45.40 9.75 18.72
C ASN A 732 -44.37 8.61 18.74
N VAL A 733 -44.60 7.62 17.89
CA VAL A 733 -43.63 6.60 17.53
C VAL A 733 -43.56 6.48 16.02
N GLY A 734 -42.40 6.11 15.51
CA GLY A 734 -42.21 6.06 14.06
C GLY A 734 -40.94 5.36 13.63
N VAL A 735 -40.73 5.40 12.32
CA VAL A 735 -39.53 4.89 11.67
C VAL A 735 -38.99 5.93 10.71
N GLN A 736 -37.67 5.95 10.55
CA GLN A 736 -36.97 6.72 9.54
C GLN A 736 -36.12 5.78 8.69
N ASN A 737 -36.42 5.77 7.39
CA ASN A 737 -35.68 5.04 6.38
C ASN A 737 -34.67 6.00 5.75
N ILE A 738 -33.39 5.65 5.80
CA ILE A 738 -32.29 6.47 5.30
C ILE A 738 -31.56 5.68 4.22
N TRP A 739 -31.43 6.23 3.02
CA TRP A 739 -30.62 5.62 1.97
C TRP A 739 -29.73 6.65 1.27
N GLN A 740 -28.48 6.24 1.03
CA GLN A 740 -27.49 7.05 0.35
C GLN A 740 -27.44 6.64 -1.13
N GLN A 741 -27.93 7.51 -2.00
CA GLN A 741 -28.01 7.26 -3.43
C GLN A 741 -26.64 7.39 -4.10
N TYR A 742 -25.87 8.39 -3.69
CA TYR A 742 -24.56 8.70 -4.26
C TYR A 742 -23.57 9.04 -3.15
N ARG A 743 -22.31 8.61 -3.31
CA ARG A 743 -21.17 9.11 -2.54
C ARG A 743 -19.88 8.97 -3.32
N ARG A 744 -19.08 10.02 -3.32
CA ARG A 744 -17.72 10.07 -3.84
C ARG A 744 -16.92 11.04 -2.98
N TYR A 745 -15.99 10.49 -2.20
CA TYR A 745 -15.27 11.24 -1.15
C TYR A 745 -16.26 11.99 -0.26
N ASP A 746 -16.20 13.33 -0.27
CA ASP A 746 -17.01 14.19 0.60
C ASP A 746 -18.35 14.57 -0.02
N ALA A 747 -18.53 14.35 -1.32
CA ALA A 747 -19.80 14.58 -1.99
C ALA A 747 -20.74 13.39 -1.75
N ALA A 748 -21.92 13.64 -1.19
CA ALA A 748 -22.92 12.61 -0.91
C ALA A 748 -24.35 13.13 -1.11
N LEU A 749 -25.23 12.24 -1.57
CA LEU A 749 -26.66 12.48 -1.68
C LEU A 749 -27.42 11.44 -0.86
N THR A 750 -28.07 11.91 0.20
CA THR A 750 -28.79 11.09 1.17
C THR A 750 -30.26 11.44 1.19
N HIS A 751 -31.10 10.42 1.25
CA HIS A 751 -32.54 10.56 1.34
C HIS A 751 -33.01 10.05 2.70
N ARG A 752 -34.01 10.72 3.27
CA ARG A 752 -34.67 10.30 4.52
C ARG A 752 -36.16 10.29 4.31
N LEU A 753 -36.81 9.18 4.63
CA LEU A 753 -38.27 9.05 4.65
C LEU A 753 -38.70 8.69 6.08
N SER A 754 -39.41 9.60 6.74
CA SER A 754 -39.87 9.45 8.11
C SER A 754 -41.39 9.26 8.12
N ALA A 755 -41.86 8.29 8.91
CA ALA A 755 -43.27 8.07 9.16
C ALA A 755 -43.50 7.94 10.67
N LEU A 756 -44.28 8.85 11.22
CA LEU A 756 -44.63 8.90 12.64
C LEU A 756 -46.15 8.80 12.79
N ALA A 757 -46.58 8.11 13.82
CA ALA A 757 -47.98 8.06 14.25
C ALA A 757 -48.03 8.15 15.77
N GLY A 758 -49.10 8.75 16.29
CA GLY A 758 -49.17 9.09 17.69
C GLY A 758 -50.57 9.35 18.18
N ILE A 759 -50.64 9.76 19.45
CA ILE A 759 -51.87 10.15 20.11
C ILE A 759 -51.64 11.54 20.70
N ASN A 760 -52.61 12.42 20.49
CA ASN A 760 -52.71 13.74 21.11
C ASN A 760 -53.87 13.71 22.11
N ASN A 761 -53.61 13.97 23.38
CA ASN A 761 -54.62 14.08 24.42
C ASN A 761 -54.68 15.54 24.90
N GLN A 762 -55.80 16.20 24.68
CA GLN A 762 -56.04 17.58 25.12
C GLN A 762 -57.17 17.61 26.14
N LYS A 763 -56.93 18.28 27.27
CA LYS A 763 -57.95 18.45 28.30
C LYS A 763 -59.18 19.15 27.71
N ASN A 764 -60.37 18.66 28.07
CA ASN A 764 -61.68 19.07 27.54
C ASN A 764 -62.04 18.62 26.11
N TYR A 765 -61.11 18.03 25.35
CA TYR A 765 -61.34 17.63 23.95
C TYR A 765 -61.12 16.13 23.68
N GLY A 766 -60.41 15.41 24.54
CA GLY A 766 -60.24 13.95 24.44
C GLY A 766 -58.91 13.54 23.82
N SER A 767 -58.86 12.35 23.22
CA SER A 767 -57.64 11.78 22.64
C SER A 767 -57.82 11.43 21.16
N ASP A 768 -56.95 11.99 20.33
CA ASP A 768 -57.01 11.91 18.87
C ASP A 768 -55.75 11.27 18.28
N GLY A 769 -55.93 10.53 17.18
CA GLY A 769 -54.81 9.94 16.45
C GLY A 769 -54.14 10.96 15.53
N ILE A 770 -52.83 11.15 15.69
CA ILE A 770 -52.01 12.05 14.88
C ILE A 770 -51.02 11.26 14.02
N TRP A 771 -50.55 11.86 12.94
CA TRP A 771 -49.53 11.25 12.08
C TRP A 771 -48.75 12.30 11.30
N THR A 772 -47.53 11.96 10.92
CA THR A 772 -46.65 12.77 10.08
C THR A 772 -45.88 11.88 9.12
N LEU A 773 -45.86 12.26 7.84
CA LEU A 773 -44.99 11.73 6.80
C LEU A 773 -44.04 12.83 6.35
N ALA A 774 -42.74 12.57 6.33
CA ALA A 774 -41.74 13.53 5.89
C ALA A 774 -40.73 12.88 4.96
N TYR A 775 -40.33 13.60 3.92
CA TYR A 775 -39.28 13.21 3.00
C TYR A 775 -38.25 14.35 2.90
N GLU A 776 -36.99 14.01 3.14
CA GLU A 776 -35.87 14.95 3.09
C GLU A 776 -34.79 14.44 2.13
N LEU A 777 -34.15 15.38 1.46
CA LEU A 777 -32.97 15.22 0.64
C LEU A 777 -31.84 16.04 1.27
N GLU A 778 -30.74 15.38 1.60
CA GLU A 778 -29.51 15.99 2.09
C GLU A 778 -28.42 15.83 1.02
N TRP A 779 -27.88 16.95 0.57
CA TRP A 779 -26.81 17.00 -0.41
C TRP A 779 -25.58 17.67 0.21
N SER A 780 -24.61 16.85 0.59
CA SER A 780 -23.25 17.30 0.90
C SER A 780 -22.52 17.48 -0.42
N ILE A 781 -22.22 18.72 -0.77
CA ILE A 781 -21.51 19.05 -2.02
C ILE A 781 -20.02 18.76 -1.85
N ASN A 782 -19.48 19.11 -0.68
CA ASN A 782 -18.11 18.88 -0.21
C ASN A 782 -18.08 19.11 1.32
N GLU A 783 -16.91 19.05 1.97
CA GLU A 783 -16.77 19.25 3.42
C GLU A 783 -17.19 20.66 3.93
N SER A 784 -17.37 21.63 3.03
CA SER A 784 -17.68 23.02 3.37
C SER A 784 -19.13 23.43 3.11
N VAL A 785 -19.91 22.68 2.32
CA VAL A 785 -21.26 23.05 1.91
C VAL A 785 -22.22 21.87 1.96
N ASP A 786 -23.24 22.00 2.81
CA ASP A 786 -24.37 21.08 2.92
C ASP A 786 -25.69 21.80 2.59
N LEU A 787 -26.55 21.12 1.85
CA LEU A 787 -27.91 21.54 1.54
C LEU A 787 -28.90 20.49 2.01
N VAL A 788 -29.96 20.92 2.68
CA VAL A 788 -31.08 20.04 3.06
C VAL A 788 -32.36 20.62 2.45
N GLY A 789 -33.18 19.78 1.83
CA GLY A 789 -34.48 20.17 1.30
C GLY A 789 -35.50 19.08 1.57
N GLY A 790 -36.68 19.43 2.06
CA GLY A 790 -37.68 18.44 2.43
C GLY A 790 -39.12 18.93 2.32
N ALA A 791 -40.03 17.96 2.42
CA ALA A 791 -41.46 18.17 2.50
C ALA A 791 -42.04 17.24 3.55
N SER A 792 -42.99 17.73 4.33
CA SER A 792 -43.72 16.96 5.33
C SER A 792 -45.21 17.24 5.23
N ARG A 793 -46.00 16.22 5.53
CA ARG A 793 -47.45 16.31 5.66
C ARG A 793 -47.88 15.55 6.91
N GLY A 794 -48.76 16.14 7.70
CA GLY A 794 -49.29 15.48 8.88
C GLY A 794 -50.68 15.96 9.25
N ARG A 795 -51.27 15.28 10.23
CA ARG A 795 -52.52 15.68 10.86
C ARG A 795 -52.31 15.86 12.36
N ARG A 796 -52.72 17.01 12.87
CA ARG A 796 -52.77 17.34 14.30
C ARG A 796 -54.20 17.73 14.70
N TYR A 797 -54.44 17.83 16.00
CA TYR A 797 -55.72 18.28 16.55
C TYR A 797 -55.48 19.42 17.52
N TYR A 798 -56.24 20.49 17.35
CA TYR A 798 -56.24 21.66 18.21
C TYR A 798 -57.70 21.95 18.57
N ASP A 799 -58.00 22.02 19.87
CA ASP A 799 -59.37 22.23 20.36
C ASP A 799 -60.38 21.21 19.79
N GLY A 800 -59.91 19.98 19.57
CA GLY A 800 -60.71 18.87 19.02
C GLY A 800 -60.89 18.91 17.50
N ASP A 801 -60.46 19.97 16.83
CA ASP A 801 -60.56 20.10 15.38
C ASP A 801 -59.30 19.59 14.67
N PRO A 802 -59.44 18.74 13.63
CA PRO A 802 -58.30 18.25 12.87
C PRO A 802 -57.72 19.32 11.96
N GLU A 803 -56.40 19.51 12.02
CA GLU A 803 -55.63 20.33 11.08
C GLU A 803 -54.67 19.45 10.27
N ASP A 804 -54.84 19.44 8.95
CA ASP A 804 -53.86 18.88 8.01
C ASP A 804 -52.83 19.96 7.69
N GLN A 805 -51.56 19.64 7.91
CA GLN A 805 -50.43 20.56 7.72
C GLN A 805 -49.52 20.03 6.62
N THR A 806 -49.10 20.90 5.70
CA THR A 806 -48.08 20.60 4.69
C THR A 806 -46.97 21.64 4.78
N PHE A 807 -45.76 21.20 5.12
CA PHE A 807 -44.59 22.07 5.25
C PHE A 807 -43.47 21.64 4.33
N PHE A 808 -42.70 22.60 3.87
CA PHE A 808 -41.46 22.43 3.15
C PHE A 808 -40.34 23.08 3.95
N ASN A 809 -39.15 22.51 3.87
CA ASN A 809 -37.97 23.03 4.54
C ASN A 809 -36.79 23.10 3.58
N LEU A 810 -35.94 24.11 3.77
CA LEU A 810 -34.67 24.28 3.08
C LEU A 810 -33.62 24.75 4.08
N GLY A 811 -32.51 24.02 4.17
CA GLY A 811 -31.36 24.30 5.02
C GLY A 811 -30.09 24.47 4.19
N LEU A 812 -29.23 25.40 4.58
CA LEU A 812 -27.88 25.61 4.04
C LEU A 812 -26.91 25.76 5.20
N ASN A 813 -25.82 24.99 5.17
CA ASN A 813 -24.64 25.20 5.99
C ASN A 813 -23.44 25.36 5.06
N ALA A 814 -22.89 26.57 4.99
CA ALA A 814 -21.75 26.87 4.13
C ALA A 814 -20.60 27.49 4.92
N ARG A 815 -19.37 27.03 4.64
CA ARG A 815 -18.13 27.55 5.20
C ARG A 815 -17.24 28.10 4.08
N PHE A 816 -16.69 29.30 4.24
CA PHE A 816 -15.91 29.99 3.20
C PHE A 816 -14.83 30.94 3.74
#